data_AF-A0A433UU84-F1
#
_entry.id   AF-A0A433UU84-F1
#
_cell.length_a   1.000
_cell.length_b   1.000
_cell.length_c   1.000
_cell.angle_alpha   90.00
_cell.angle_beta   90.00
_cell.angle_gamma   90.00
#
_symmetry.space_group_name_H-M   'P 1'
#
loop_
_entity.id
_entity.type
_entity.pdbx_description
1 polymer ?
#
loop_
_entity_poly.entity_id
_entity_poly.type
_entity_poly.pdbx_seq_one_letter_code
_entity_poly.pdbx_strand_id
1 'polypeptide(L)'
;MKSISLLILSLLLSTFASPALAEVKRAKFSNSGQNLIVEILDNDLIHFEFSTKKDNDNSFDINTPLSTSPMIYRKNYPGPSVYSQNKNIIETSDIQVNVNQSSLCISLFDKVKKAALTTVCPQDLQQDWKGLTLAPEKIENVYGLGQQFKKLGTADGDWLSHGVREEQPKWQEQAHGNGFMPFGSAGMVGNVQFPIMYGLGKNNLNYALFLDNPYKQRWDFTNNPWKVQMWGEQIRFYIMTGKDLPDLRRDYLELVGKPLVPPKKAFGMWVSEFGYKNWNQVKTLRDGLRTDKFPVDGFVLDLQWFGGIIKDSPDSPMGKLDWDETSNDGNNFEFPNPASYISNFLQDGIGLVAIEEAYISKNTNTFAPMQGANLLAYNKTNNQCDASSQSAPVILKNWFGEAGMVDWSDKAAGEWVHENRRFPNLVQKGILGHWTDLGEPEKYDGNACYEGVEVAAGQRKNQHRDIHNLYNLFWNQSIYDGYFRHRNEINRRPFIVTRSGAPGTQRYGAAMWSGDIGSNLELLATHINSHMHMSFSGIDYYGSDIGGFRREGIPYNENHSGNLQYQAEMYTQWFANGAWFDVPVRPHTDNSFQTAKRYETSPNLVGYKQINLANTRQRYELTPYYYSLAYRAHLFAEPLIAPLVFYFQNDPVVRNMGNQKLIGKDIMVGVVAKHGEYERDIYLPKGQWINYHTNQWLNSSGEWLKSFPTYIDAILRLPTFVRSGAIIPLMHVDAETKNVLGAGNSKNDLILKVYPDERNSQFTLYEDDGSTISYTENKEPIYQTRTTDIKAVKSGNIATVNIEKAKGAYKGAIQQRNNIVQLVALNAKATAVTVNGTKLPQLNNKTEFEGADRGWYNAGDNLIIAKSGIIGAEQNKEFKFNLTSIPTTTSINFVCDNAWTKPGESIYVVGNQPQLGNWDTNKAKVLSPNVYHEYIYNPPPNHNGPGPKTPKWTGLISGLSLNTSIQWKCVKKLSDGKWQWQTGDNNQIQTKNITYSGSIKRKL
;
A
#
# COMPACT_ATOMS: atom_id res chain seq x y z
N MET A 1 33.04 -52.86 -11.60
CA MET A 1 33.18 -51.92 -12.74
C MET A 1 32.54 -50.60 -12.31
N LYS A 2 33.12 -49.60 -11.60
CA LYS A 2 34.47 -49.04 -11.44
C LYS A 2 35.23 -48.82 -12.75
N SER A 3 35.50 -47.53 -12.99
CA SER A 3 36.33 -46.92 -14.05
C SER A 3 35.70 -46.84 -15.43
N ILE A 4 35.08 -45.70 -15.73
CA ILE A 4 35.17 -44.89 -16.98
C ILE A 4 34.19 -43.73 -16.79
N SER A 5 34.71 -42.56 -16.40
CA SER A 5 34.04 -41.24 -16.44
C SER A 5 34.93 -40.15 -15.82
N LEU A 6 36.07 -40.50 -15.21
CA LEU A 6 36.97 -39.54 -14.57
C LEU A 6 38.03 -38.90 -15.50
N LEU A 7 37.95 -39.06 -16.82
CA LEU A 7 39.03 -38.63 -17.73
C LEU A 7 38.66 -37.57 -18.79
N ILE A 8 37.47 -36.97 -18.73
CA ILE A 8 37.05 -35.86 -19.64
C ILE A 8 36.73 -34.59 -18.84
N LEU A 9 37.33 -34.40 -17.66
CA LEU A 9 37.16 -33.17 -16.87
C LEU A 9 38.49 -32.49 -16.50
N SER A 10 39.61 -32.91 -17.09
CA SER A 10 40.96 -32.44 -16.71
C SER A 10 41.76 -31.75 -17.82
N LEU A 11 41.17 -31.49 -19.00
CA LEU A 11 41.79 -30.67 -20.05
C LEU A 11 40.83 -29.59 -20.58
N LEU A 12 40.46 -28.66 -19.70
CA LEU A 12 39.98 -27.31 -20.04
C LEU A 12 40.31 -26.36 -18.86
N LEU A 13 41.53 -26.51 -18.32
CA LEU A 13 42.16 -25.51 -17.44
C LEU A 13 43.04 -24.60 -18.31
N SER A 14 42.42 -23.94 -19.28
CA SER A 14 43.00 -22.74 -19.88
C SER A 14 42.62 -21.56 -18.98
N THR A 15 43.64 -21.02 -18.32
CA THR A 15 43.69 -19.77 -17.56
C THR A 15 42.60 -18.74 -17.92
N PHE A 16 41.44 -18.83 -17.24
CA PHE A 16 40.68 -17.63 -16.94
C PHE A 16 41.26 -17.10 -15.64
N ALA A 17 42.07 -16.05 -15.72
CA ALA A 17 42.28 -15.22 -14.56
C ALA A 17 40.88 -14.80 -14.09
N SER A 18 40.44 -15.29 -12.92
CA SER A 18 39.28 -14.69 -12.26
C SER A 18 39.54 -13.18 -12.25
N PRO A 19 38.65 -12.34 -12.79
CA PRO A 19 38.80 -10.91 -12.59
C PRO A 19 38.93 -10.72 -11.08
N ALA A 20 40.01 -10.07 -10.64
CA ALA A 20 40.18 -9.72 -9.25
C ALA A 20 38.84 -9.10 -8.81
N LEU A 21 38.17 -9.72 -7.84
CA LEU A 21 36.94 -9.16 -7.29
C LEU A 21 37.27 -7.71 -6.93
N ALA A 22 36.45 -6.78 -7.42
CA ALA A 22 36.57 -5.40 -6.98
C ALA A 22 36.56 -5.39 -5.44
N GLU A 23 37.20 -4.39 -4.86
CA GLU A 23 37.28 -4.22 -3.43
C GLU A 23 36.73 -2.84 -3.08
N VAL A 24 35.91 -2.75 -2.04
CA VAL A 24 35.40 -1.48 -1.50
C VAL A 24 36.57 -0.54 -1.23
N LYS A 25 36.51 0.66 -1.81
CA LYS A 25 37.56 1.68 -1.66
C LYS A 25 37.13 2.76 -0.69
N ARG A 26 38.08 3.24 0.12
CA ARG A 26 37.86 4.25 1.15
C ARG A 26 38.85 5.39 1.01
N ALA A 27 38.39 6.60 1.24
CA ALA A 27 39.21 7.81 1.30
C ALA A 27 38.87 8.59 2.57
N LYS A 28 39.88 9.17 3.21
CA LYS A 28 39.72 9.98 4.43
C LYS A 28 40.23 11.40 4.21
N PHE A 29 39.46 12.36 4.72
CA PHE A 29 39.78 13.78 4.70
C PHE A 29 39.61 14.35 6.10
N SER A 30 40.49 15.27 6.50
CA SER A 30 40.52 15.84 7.84
C SER A 30 40.77 17.34 7.77
N ASN A 31 40.11 18.08 8.66
CA ASN A 31 40.30 19.52 8.83
C ASN A 31 39.86 19.97 10.22
N SER A 32 40.71 20.70 10.95
CA SER A 32 40.39 21.31 12.25
C SER A 32 39.70 20.37 13.26
N GLY A 33 40.14 19.10 13.33
CA GLY A 33 39.56 18.09 14.23
C GLY A 33 38.22 17.49 13.77
N GLN A 34 37.76 17.83 12.57
CA GLN A 34 36.66 17.18 11.87
C GLN A 34 37.21 16.24 10.81
N ASN A 35 36.49 15.16 10.56
CA ASN A 35 36.86 14.13 9.61
C ASN A 35 35.69 13.73 8.71
N LEU A 36 36.02 13.33 7.50
CA LEU A 36 35.15 12.72 6.51
C LEU A 36 35.78 11.42 6.02
N ILE A 37 35.02 10.32 6.08
CA ILE A 37 35.34 9.09 5.34
C ILE A 37 34.34 8.93 4.20
N VAL A 38 34.85 8.59 3.02
CA VAL A 38 34.08 8.25 1.82
C VAL A 38 34.33 6.78 1.51
N GLU A 39 33.30 5.94 1.56
CA GLU A 39 33.32 4.51 1.29
C GLU A 39 32.53 4.20 0.02
N ILE A 40 33.22 3.79 -1.05
CA ILE A 40 32.62 3.51 -2.36
C ILE A 40 32.17 2.05 -2.39
N LEU A 41 30.86 1.82 -2.30
CA LEU A 41 30.26 0.49 -2.24
C LEU A 41 29.95 -0.08 -3.61
N ASP A 42 29.56 0.77 -4.56
CA ASP A 42 29.36 0.44 -5.96
C ASP A 42 29.69 1.66 -6.84
N ASN A 43 29.54 1.57 -8.16
CA ASN A 43 29.73 2.68 -9.07
C ASN A 43 28.78 3.85 -8.78
N ASP A 44 27.56 3.55 -8.31
CA ASP A 44 26.46 4.50 -8.12
C ASP A 44 26.01 4.64 -6.65
N LEU A 45 26.64 3.88 -5.73
CA LEU A 45 26.34 3.87 -4.29
C LEU A 45 27.58 4.22 -3.46
N ILE A 46 27.48 5.31 -2.70
CA ILE A 46 28.55 5.78 -1.81
C ILE A 46 28.03 5.97 -0.40
N HIS A 47 28.77 5.47 0.58
CA HIS A 47 28.53 5.64 2.00
C HIS A 47 29.52 6.67 2.58
N PHE A 48 29.01 7.60 3.38
CA PHE A 48 29.77 8.71 3.94
C PHE A 48 29.65 8.71 5.46
N GLU A 49 30.72 9.11 6.15
CA GLU A 49 30.69 9.42 7.58
C GLU A 49 31.39 10.74 7.88
N PHE A 50 30.67 11.68 8.51
CA PHE A 50 31.26 12.84 9.17
C PHE A 50 31.39 12.60 10.68
N SER A 51 32.55 12.96 11.25
CA SER A 51 32.87 12.74 12.66
C SER A 51 33.84 13.80 13.22
N THR A 52 33.81 14.00 14.54
CA THR A 52 34.81 14.79 15.31
C THR A 52 35.75 13.89 16.12
N LYS A 53 35.66 12.56 15.97
CA LYS A 53 36.53 11.61 16.66
C LYS A 53 37.97 11.69 16.18
N LYS A 54 38.93 11.39 17.07
CA LYS A 54 40.37 11.40 16.77
C LYS A 54 40.78 10.12 16.02
N ASP A 55 41.90 10.19 15.29
CA ASP A 55 42.42 9.10 14.44
C ASP A 55 42.74 7.79 15.17
N ASN A 56 42.89 7.83 16.49
CA ASN A 56 43.17 6.67 17.35
C ASN A 56 41.92 6.08 18.02
N ASP A 57 40.72 6.51 17.61
CA ASP A 57 39.46 5.87 17.99
C ASP A 57 39.14 4.74 17.00
N ASN A 58 39.14 3.49 17.47
CA ASN A 58 38.88 2.29 16.65
C ASN A 58 37.53 2.31 15.93
N SER A 59 36.60 3.20 16.33
CA SER A 59 35.33 3.41 15.63
C SER A 59 35.43 4.33 14.40
N PHE A 60 36.61 4.83 14.07
CA PHE A 60 36.88 5.73 12.94
C PHE A 60 38.19 5.39 12.21
N ASP A 61 38.30 4.15 11.72
CA ASP A 61 39.43 3.64 10.94
C ASP A 61 39.08 3.55 9.45
N ILE A 62 39.95 4.06 8.57
CA ILE A 62 39.79 3.97 7.11
C ILE A 62 39.93 2.53 6.60
N ASN A 63 40.57 1.65 7.36
CA ASN A 63 40.81 0.27 6.97
C ASN A 63 39.65 -0.66 7.34
N THR A 64 38.66 -0.16 8.09
CA THR A 64 37.48 -0.94 8.48
C THR A 64 36.23 -0.42 7.75
N PRO A 65 35.24 -1.29 7.51
CA PRO A 65 33.94 -0.84 7.01
C PRO A 65 33.30 0.18 7.94
N LEU A 66 32.69 1.21 7.35
CA LEU A 66 31.91 2.16 8.12
C LEU A 66 30.78 1.43 8.86
N SER A 67 30.53 1.84 10.09
CA SER A 67 29.50 1.20 10.92
C SER A 67 28.11 1.49 10.37
N THR A 68 27.21 0.52 10.46
CA THR A 68 25.84 0.62 9.92
C THR A 68 24.82 0.41 11.03
N SER A 69 23.70 1.12 11.01
CA SER A 69 22.62 0.86 11.96
C SER A 69 21.91 -0.48 11.68
N PRO A 70 21.03 -0.97 12.59
CA PRO A 70 20.16 -2.13 12.33
C PRO A 70 19.18 -1.97 11.17
N MET A 71 19.03 -0.76 10.62
CA MET A 71 18.23 -0.51 9.42
C MET A 71 18.86 -1.14 8.19
N ILE A 72 20.19 -1.24 8.14
CA ILE A 72 20.94 -1.78 7.01
C ILE A 72 20.92 -3.31 7.02
N TYR A 73 20.41 -3.89 5.93
CA TYR A 73 20.36 -5.32 5.70
C TYR A 73 21.60 -5.80 4.93
N ARG A 74 21.90 -5.21 3.76
CA ARG A 74 23.06 -5.57 2.95
C ARG A 74 24.28 -4.77 3.39
N LYS A 75 25.30 -5.47 3.88
CA LYS A 75 26.57 -4.88 4.35
C LYS A 75 27.77 -5.19 3.46
N ASN A 76 27.65 -6.24 2.63
CA ASN A 76 28.74 -6.70 1.78
C ASN A 76 28.52 -6.24 0.35
N TYR A 77 29.53 -5.56 -0.19
CA TYR A 77 29.53 -5.04 -1.55
C TYR A 77 30.85 -5.38 -2.25
N PRO A 78 30.81 -5.56 -3.58
CA PRO A 78 32.03 -5.77 -4.36
C PRO A 78 32.86 -4.48 -4.49
N GLY A 79 32.35 -3.30 -4.17
CA GLY A 79 33.05 -2.06 -4.51
C GLY A 79 32.93 -1.70 -6.00
N PRO A 80 33.46 -0.55 -6.41
CA PRO A 80 33.25 -0.02 -7.75
C PRO A 80 34.06 -0.77 -8.81
N SER A 81 33.49 -0.92 -9.99
CA SER A 81 34.19 -1.51 -11.14
C SER A 81 35.33 -0.64 -11.68
N VAL A 82 35.22 0.68 -11.49
CA VAL A 82 36.22 1.68 -11.84
C VAL A 82 36.42 2.57 -10.62
N TYR A 83 37.67 2.78 -10.23
CA TYR A 83 38.00 3.69 -9.15
C TYR A 83 39.26 4.49 -9.51
N SER A 84 39.19 5.80 -9.34
CA SER A 84 40.38 6.65 -9.32
C SER A 84 40.24 7.73 -8.27
N GLN A 85 41.35 8.04 -7.60
CA GLN A 85 41.43 9.17 -6.69
C GLN A 85 42.61 10.06 -7.09
N ASN A 86 42.33 11.35 -7.29
CA ASN A 86 43.35 12.37 -7.48
C ASN A 86 43.14 13.47 -6.44
N LYS A 87 43.97 13.44 -5.38
CA LYS A 87 43.86 14.33 -4.21
C LYS A 87 42.45 14.25 -3.61
N ASN A 88 41.63 15.26 -3.89
CA ASN A 88 40.29 15.43 -3.33
C ASN A 88 39.17 15.02 -4.27
N ILE A 89 39.51 14.56 -5.48
CA ILE A 89 38.55 14.10 -6.47
C ILE A 89 38.58 12.57 -6.47
N ILE A 90 37.43 11.95 -6.21
CA ILE A 90 37.22 10.51 -6.30
C ILE A 90 36.24 10.26 -7.43
N GLU A 91 36.50 9.27 -8.26
CA GLU A 91 35.65 8.94 -9.40
C GLU A 91 35.38 7.44 -9.47
N THR A 92 34.13 7.13 -9.81
CA THR A 92 33.67 5.85 -10.33
C THR A 92 33.32 5.99 -11.81
N SER A 93 32.69 4.96 -12.41
CA SER A 93 32.09 5.10 -13.73
C SER A 93 30.94 6.12 -13.74
N ASP A 94 30.19 6.23 -12.64
CA ASP A 94 28.89 6.90 -12.63
C ASP A 94 28.91 8.20 -11.82
N ILE A 95 29.76 8.28 -10.78
CA ILE A 95 29.82 9.42 -9.85
C ILE A 95 31.23 9.99 -9.79
N GLN A 96 31.31 11.32 -9.77
CA GLN A 96 32.47 12.06 -9.32
C GLN A 96 32.15 12.75 -8.00
N VAL A 97 33.02 12.57 -7.01
CA VAL A 97 33.00 13.21 -5.70
C VAL A 97 34.15 14.20 -5.61
N ASN A 98 33.87 15.46 -5.31
CA ASN A 98 34.90 16.47 -5.05
C ASN A 98 34.81 16.97 -3.61
N VAL A 99 35.86 16.79 -2.83
CA VAL A 99 35.94 17.20 -1.42
C VAL A 99 36.67 18.52 -1.29
N ASN A 100 36.01 19.54 -0.74
CA ASN A 100 36.70 20.76 -0.32
C ASN A 100 37.42 20.51 1.01
N GLN A 101 38.76 20.42 1.00
CA GLN A 101 39.54 20.12 2.21
C GLN A 101 39.29 21.12 3.35
N SER A 102 39.04 22.39 3.05
CA SER A 102 38.92 23.46 4.06
C SER A 102 37.56 23.50 4.78
N SER A 103 36.52 22.92 4.19
CA SER A 103 35.17 22.87 4.76
C SER A 103 34.63 21.46 4.94
N LEU A 104 35.31 20.47 4.36
CA LEU A 104 34.85 19.08 4.17
C LEU A 104 33.52 18.96 3.40
N CYS A 105 33.10 20.02 2.69
CA CYS A 105 31.95 19.94 1.78
C CYS A 105 32.24 18.97 0.63
N ILE A 106 31.21 18.22 0.23
CA ILE A 106 31.26 17.19 -0.80
C ILE A 106 30.35 17.62 -1.95
N SER A 107 30.93 17.91 -3.12
CA SER A 107 30.17 18.17 -4.34
C SER A 107 30.11 16.91 -5.19
N LEU A 108 28.89 16.51 -5.56
CA LEU A 108 28.62 15.29 -6.30
C LEU A 108 28.16 15.60 -7.73
N PHE A 109 28.76 14.90 -8.68
CA PHE A 109 28.44 15.03 -10.10
C PHE A 109 28.15 13.65 -10.69
N ASP A 110 27.00 13.53 -11.35
CA ASP A 110 26.63 12.35 -12.12
C ASP A 110 27.33 12.42 -13.49
N LYS A 111 28.24 11.48 -13.73
CA LYS A 111 29.05 11.41 -14.96
C LYS A 111 28.25 10.90 -16.16
N VAL A 112 27.22 10.09 -15.92
CA VAL A 112 26.34 9.55 -16.95
C VAL A 112 25.43 10.66 -17.49
N LYS A 113 24.79 11.41 -16.58
CA LYS A 113 23.87 12.51 -16.89
C LYS A 113 24.59 13.84 -17.12
N LYS A 114 25.89 13.91 -16.81
CA LYS A 114 26.75 15.09 -16.93
C LYS A 114 26.19 16.31 -16.19
N ALA A 115 25.78 16.10 -14.95
CA ALA A 115 25.17 17.15 -14.15
C ALA A 115 25.53 17.04 -12.66
N ALA A 116 25.62 18.19 -12.00
CA ALA A 116 25.73 18.26 -10.55
C ALA A 116 24.44 17.70 -9.90
N LEU A 117 24.61 16.91 -8.85
CA LEU A 117 23.52 16.32 -8.07
C LEU A 117 23.21 17.18 -6.85
N THR A 118 24.21 17.39 -6.00
CA THR A 118 24.11 18.15 -4.75
C THR A 118 25.50 18.50 -4.23
N THR A 119 25.58 19.52 -3.38
CA THR A 119 26.74 19.77 -2.51
C THR A 119 26.29 19.58 -1.06
N VAL A 120 26.96 18.67 -0.35
CA VAL A 120 26.67 18.32 1.04
C VAL A 120 27.75 18.90 1.95
N CYS A 121 27.40 19.76 2.90
CA CYS A 121 28.36 20.29 3.89
C CYS A 121 27.95 19.93 5.32
N PRO A 122 28.90 19.54 6.18
CA PRO A 122 28.60 19.31 7.59
C PRO A 122 28.25 20.63 8.30
N GLN A 123 27.40 20.55 9.31
CA GLN A 123 27.02 21.65 10.20
C GLN A 123 27.09 21.18 11.65
N ASP A 124 27.64 22.03 12.52
CA ASP A 124 27.56 21.86 13.97
C ASP A 124 28.02 20.48 14.49
N LEU A 125 29.04 19.86 13.86
CA LEU A 125 29.45 18.47 14.18
C LEU A 125 29.83 18.24 15.66
N GLN A 126 30.17 19.29 16.40
CA GLN A 126 30.50 19.23 17.83
C GLN A 126 29.28 19.29 18.76
N GLN A 127 28.10 19.65 18.26
CA GLN A 127 26.86 19.71 19.03
C GLN A 127 26.13 18.37 19.00
N ASP A 128 25.19 18.13 19.92
CA ASP A 128 24.30 16.96 19.87
C ASP A 128 23.30 17.04 18.71
N TRP A 129 22.78 18.25 18.47
CA TRP A 129 21.94 18.57 17.33
C TRP A 129 22.82 19.11 16.20
N LYS A 130 23.11 18.26 15.23
CA LYS A 130 24.02 18.56 14.11
C LYS A 130 23.31 18.40 12.78
N GLY A 131 24.00 18.75 11.70
CA GLY A 131 23.35 18.87 10.41
C GLY A 131 24.21 18.63 9.19
N LEU A 132 23.50 18.54 8.07
CA LEU A 132 24.01 18.71 6.73
C LEU A 132 23.30 19.91 6.10
N THR A 133 24.01 20.69 5.31
CA THR A 133 23.36 21.50 4.27
C THR A 133 23.41 20.76 2.95
N LEU A 134 22.33 20.85 2.18
CA LEU A 134 22.21 20.27 0.85
C LEU A 134 21.95 21.40 -0.16
N ALA A 135 22.88 21.65 -1.07
CA ALA A 135 22.60 22.51 -2.21
C ALA A 135 21.62 21.78 -3.15
N PRO A 136 20.50 22.41 -3.55
CA PRO A 136 19.48 21.77 -4.40
C PRO A 136 19.95 21.56 -5.84
N GLU A 137 20.95 22.32 -6.30
CA GLU A 137 21.43 22.31 -7.69
C GLU A 137 20.30 22.47 -8.71
N LYS A 138 19.92 21.39 -9.41
CA LYS A 138 18.86 21.34 -10.42
C LYS A 138 17.66 20.49 -10.00
N ILE A 139 17.57 20.13 -8.73
CA ILE A 139 16.43 19.39 -8.18
C ILE A 139 15.24 20.34 -8.03
N GLU A 140 14.09 19.90 -8.50
CA GLU A 140 12.85 20.65 -8.56
C GLU A 140 11.75 20.06 -7.67
N ASN A 141 11.89 18.82 -7.20
CA ASN A 141 10.91 18.15 -6.33
C ASN A 141 11.61 17.16 -5.38
N VAL A 142 11.00 16.89 -4.22
CA VAL A 142 11.51 15.98 -3.20
C VAL A 142 10.41 15.04 -2.68
N TYR A 143 10.72 13.74 -2.60
CA TYR A 143 9.82 12.68 -2.11
C TYR A 143 10.48 11.76 -1.07
N GLY A 144 9.70 10.84 -0.48
CA GLY A 144 10.14 9.95 0.60
C GLY A 144 9.91 10.57 1.98
N LEU A 145 10.83 10.34 2.93
CA LEU A 145 10.81 10.85 4.31
C LEU A 145 9.71 10.29 5.24
N GLY A 146 9.06 9.20 4.83
CA GLY A 146 8.07 8.47 5.62
C GLY A 146 6.73 9.20 5.77
N GLN A 147 6.02 8.89 6.84
CA GLN A 147 4.67 9.40 7.09
C GLN A 147 4.71 10.70 7.87
N GLN A 148 4.11 11.75 7.31
CA GLN A 148 3.69 12.93 8.06
C GLN A 148 2.51 13.61 7.36
N PHE A 149 1.50 13.97 8.14
CA PHE A 149 0.37 14.75 7.66
C PHE A 149 0.72 16.24 7.80
N LYS A 150 0.72 16.96 6.67
CA LYS A 150 1.16 18.37 6.60
C LYS A 150 0.01 19.34 6.38
N LYS A 151 -0.85 19.04 5.40
CA LYS A 151 -1.94 19.91 4.98
C LYS A 151 -3.24 19.12 4.83
N LEU A 152 -4.25 19.56 5.56
CA LEU A 152 -5.56 18.92 5.58
C LEU A 152 -6.24 19.06 4.22
N GLY A 153 -6.89 17.99 3.73
CA GLY A 153 -7.68 18.03 2.51
C GLY A 153 -6.90 18.02 1.20
N THR A 154 -5.57 17.86 1.24
CA THR A 154 -4.72 17.91 0.05
C THR A 154 -3.88 16.65 -0.12
N ALA A 155 -3.78 16.20 -1.37
CA ALA A 155 -2.79 15.23 -1.83
C ALA A 155 -1.78 15.89 -2.76
N ASP A 156 -1.05 16.88 -2.24
CA ASP A 156 0.12 17.48 -2.92
C ASP A 156 1.38 16.75 -2.44
N GLY A 157 2.13 16.18 -3.38
CA GLY A 157 3.19 15.23 -3.08
C GLY A 157 4.58 15.81 -2.82
N ASP A 158 4.83 17.08 -3.12
CA ASP A 158 6.19 17.60 -3.12
C ASP A 158 6.61 18.19 -1.76
N TRP A 159 7.70 17.68 -1.17
CA TRP A 159 8.24 18.26 0.07
C TRP A 159 8.69 19.71 -0.07
N LEU A 160 9.06 20.16 -1.28
CA LEU A 160 9.44 21.56 -1.50
C LEU A 160 8.24 22.50 -1.34
N SER A 161 7.01 22.05 -1.62
CA SER A 161 5.80 22.84 -1.37
C SER A 161 5.36 22.80 0.10
N HIS A 162 5.70 21.73 0.83
CA HIS A 162 5.40 21.57 2.26
C HIS A 162 6.41 22.24 3.19
N GLY A 163 7.57 22.63 2.66
CA GLY A 163 8.61 23.39 3.34
C GLY A 163 9.45 22.57 4.31
N VAL A 164 8.85 22.03 5.38
CA VAL A 164 9.59 21.35 6.46
C VAL A 164 8.99 19.99 6.74
N ARG A 165 9.83 18.96 6.80
CA ARG A 165 9.52 17.67 7.44
C ARG A 165 9.92 17.78 8.91
N GLU A 166 8.95 18.04 9.77
CA GLU A 166 9.20 18.24 11.20
C GLU A 166 9.54 16.94 11.93
N GLU A 167 10.34 17.07 12.97
CA GLU A 167 10.41 16.13 14.08
C GLU A 167 9.08 16.06 14.87
N GLN A 168 9.03 15.29 15.95
CA GLN A 168 7.92 15.37 16.92
C GLN A 168 7.74 16.82 17.44
N PRO A 169 6.52 17.31 17.71
CA PRO A 169 6.28 18.69 18.09
C PRO A 169 6.97 19.12 19.36
N LYS A 170 7.34 20.41 19.39
CA LYS A 170 8.13 21.04 20.46
C LYS A 170 7.48 21.03 21.85
N TRP A 171 6.18 20.78 21.97
CA TRP A 171 5.49 20.71 23.27
C TRP A 171 5.69 19.39 24.00
N GLN A 172 6.20 18.34 23.33
CA GLN A 172 6.75 17.19 24.03
C GLN A 172 8.19 17.53 24.42
N GLU A 173 8.40 17.88 25.69
CA GLU A 173 9.70 18.33 26.25
C GLU A 173 10.86 17.32 26.05
N GLN A 174 10.57 16.10 25.57
CA GLN A 174 11.54 15.05 25.25
C GLN A 174 11.19 14.31 23.95
N ALA A 175 10.93 15.03 22.87
CA ALA A 175 10.71 14.44 21.56
C ALA A 175 11.93 13.64 21.06
N HIS A 176 11.74 12.38 20.64
CA HIS A 176 12.81 11.44 20.24
C HIS A 176 12.68 10.84 18.82
N GLY A 177 11.63 11.18 18.05
CA GLY A 177 11.52 10.80 16.64
C GLY A 177 10.10 10.45 16.21
N ASN A 178 9.85 9.18 15.92
CA ASN A 178 8.55 8.61 15.56
C ASN A 178 7.48 8.98 16.59
N GLY A 179 6.34 9.53 16.18
CA GLY A 179 5.34 9.99 17.14
C GLY A 179 3.90 9.71 16.73
N PHE A 180 3.01 9.75 17.71
CA PHE A 180 1.58 9.66 17.52
C PHE A 180 0.94 11.03 17.80
N MET A 181 0.41 11.67 16.75
CA MET A 181 0.26 13.12 16.71
C MET A 181 -1.16 13.56 16.40
N PRO A 182 -1.69 14.60 17.08
CA PRO A 182 -2.97 15.18 16.69
C PRO A 182 -2.84 15.83 15.31
N PHE A 183 -3.83 15.61 14.45
CA PHE A 183 -3.93 16.26 13.15
C PHE A 183 -5.38 16.45 12.71
N GLY A 184 -5.72 17.66 12.27
CA GLY A 184 -7.09 18.03 11.90
C GLY A 184 -8.03 18.12 13.11
N SER A 185 -9.34 18.04 12.86
CA SER A 185 -10.39 18.34 13.84
C SER A 185 -10.69 17.22 14.86
N ALA A 186 -10.09 16.03 14.73
CA ALA A 186 -10.45 14.90 15.59
C ALA A 186 -9.52 13.66 15.53
N GLY A 187 -8.42 13.66 14.76
CA GLY A 187 -7.63 12.46 14.53
C GLY A 187 -6.27 12.48 15.23
N MET A 188 -5.77 11.30 15.60
CA MET A 188 -4.36 11.09 15.94
C MET A 188 -3.73 10.25 14.83
N VAL A 189 -2.66 10.75 14.22
CA VAL A 189 -1.98 10.08 13.10
C VAL A 189 -0.53 9.82 13.44
N GLY A 190 0.05 8.79 12.83
CA GLY A 190 1.49 8.57 12.93
C GLY A 190 2.29 9.71 12.30
N ASN A 191 3.47 9.96 12.86
CA ASN A 191 4.59 10.70 12.31
C ASN A 191 5.78 9.75 12.31
N VAL A 192 5.98 9.01 11.22
CA VAL A 192 6.99 7.93 11.16
C VAL A 192 8.13 8.34 10.23
N GLN A 193 9.36 8.32 10.75
CA GLN A 193 10.54 8.82 10.08
C GLN A 193 11.25 7.70 9.31
N PHE A 194 11.16 7.74 7.99
CA PHE A 194 11.97 6.92 7.08
C PHE A 194 12.94 7.84 6.35
N PRO A 195 14.20 7.99 6.80
CA PRO A 195 15.15 9.02 6.37
C PRO A 195 15.74 8.82 4.95
N ILE A 196 14.91 8.45 3.98
CA ILE A 196 15.23 8.32 2.56
C ILE A 196 14.57 9.47 1.78
N MET A 197 15.40 10.33 1.19
CA MET A 197 14.99 11.43 0.32
C MET A 197 15.26 11.06 -1.14
N TYR A 198 14.30 11.30 -2.03
CA TYR A 198 14.51 11.26 -3.48
C TYR A 198 14.43 12.68 -4.04
N GLY A 199 15.54 13.21 -4.54
CA GLY A 199 15.57 14.47 -5.29
C GLY A 199 15.33 14.21 -6.76
N LEU A 200 14.36 14.92 -7.36
CA LEU A 200 13.99 14.82 -8.77
C LEU A 200 14.21 16.15 -9.51
N GLY A 201 15.00 16.12 -10.57
CA GLY A 201 15.20 17.21 -11.54
C GLY A 201 14.63 16.88 -12.92
N LYS A 202 14.93 17.70 -13.92
CA LYS A 202 14.54 17.44 -15.32
C LYS A 202 15.33 16.30 -15.95
N ASN A 203 14.74 15.61 -16.93
CA ASN A 203 15.39 14.58 -17.74
C ASN A 203 16.03 13.46 -16.89
N ASN A 204 15.28 12.94 -15.90
CA ASN A 204 15.74 11.93 -14.95
C ASN A 204 16.98 12.32 -14.12
N LEU A 205 17.28 13.62 -13.95
CA LEU A 205 18.33 14.06 -13.05
C LEU A 205 17.89 13.86 -11.60
N ASN A 206 18.11 12.65 -11.10
CA ASN A 206 17.64 12.18 -9.81
C ASN A 206 18.80 11.65 -8.99
N TYR A 207 18.69 11.77 -7.68
CA TYR A 207 19.50 11.02 -6.71
C TYR A 207 18.66 10.70 -5.48
N ALA A 208 19.11 9.71 -4.72
CA ALA A 208 18.57 9.42 -3.40
C ALA A 208 19.62 9.67 -2.32
N LEU A 209 19.19 10.22 -1.18
CA LEU A 209 20.00 10.37 0.03
C LEU A 209 19.31 9.61 1.16
N PHE A 210 19.98 8.59 1.68
CA PHE A 210 19.52 7.83 2.84
C PHE A 210 20.39 8.17 4.05
N LEU A 211 19.82 8.76 5.08
CA LEU A 211 20.52 9.03 6.33
C LEU A 211 20.42 7.80 7.25
N ASP A 212 21.54 7.12 7.48
CA ASP A 212 21.65 5.95 8.36
C ASP A 212 21.81 6.39 9.82
N ASN A 213 20.77 7.05 10.32
CA ASN A 213 20.71 7.62 11.65
C ASN A 213 19.40 7.18 12.33
N PRO A 214 19.46 6.51 13.50
CA PRO A 214 18.26 6.04 14.19
C PRO A 214 17.57 7.12 15.04
N TYR A 215 18.08 8.34 15.09
CA TYR A 215 17.58 9.39 15.97
C TYR A 215 16.56 10.30 15.28
N LYS A 216 15.94 11.19 16.06
CA LYS A 216 15.04 12.21 15.51
C LYS A 216 15.74 13.09 14.48
N GLN A 217 15.01 13.39 13.42
CA GLN A 217 15.47 14.20 12.31
C GLN A 217 14.46 15.29 11.92
N ARG A 218 14.97 16.35 11.30
CA ARG A 218 14.23 17.47 10.73
C ARG A 218 14.81 17.82 9.35
N TRP A 219 13.97 17.95 8.33
CA TRP A 219 14.39 18.38 6.99
C TRP A 219 13.70 19.68 6.63
N ASP A 220 14.47 20.68 6.23
CA ASP A 220 14.01 22.03 5.98
C ASP A 220 14.40 22.47 4.57
N PHE A 221 13.40 22.53 3.70
CA PHE A 221 13.51 22.86 2.30
C PHE A 221 13.21 24.34 2.02
N THR A 222 13.00 25.16 3.05
CA THR A 222 12.55 26.56 2.90
C THR A 222 13.67 27.54 2.53
N ASN A 223 14.94 27.10 2.63
CA ASN A 223 16.12 27.93 2.37
C ASN A 223 17.05 27.25 1.36
N ASN A 224 17.94 28.01 0.72
CA ASN A 224 19.03 27.47 -0.10
C ASN A 224 20.38 27.85 0.54
N PRO A 225 21.22 26.88 0.95
CA PRO A 225 21.00 25.43 0.85
C PRO A 225 19.91 24.92 1.80
N TRP A 226 19.30 23.78 1.47
CA TRP A 226 18.39 23.07 2.36
C TRP A 226 19.14 22.59 3.61
N LYS A 227 18.43 22.42 4.73
CA LYS A 227 19.02 21.99 6.00
C LYS A 227 18.44 20.65 6.43
N VAL A 228 19.30 19.68 6.72
CA VAL A 228 18.94 18.41 7.34
C VAL A 228 19.58 18.39 8.70
N GLN A 229 18.78 18.25 9.75
CA GLN A 229 19.26 18.25 11.13
C GLN A 229 18.86 16.95 11.80
N MET A 230 19.74 16.43 12.64
CA MET A 230 19.54 15.17 13.34
C MET A 230 20.25 15.20 14.69
N TRP A 231 19.76 14.36 15.59
CA TRP A 231 20.50 14.06 16.82
C TRP A 231 21.52 12.95 16.54
N GLY A 232 22.58 12.88 17.35
CA GLY A 232 23.51 11.75 17.36
C GLY A 232 24.96 12.17 17.51
N GLU A 233 25.89 11.24 17.29
CA GLU A 233 27.32 11.52 17.38
C GLU A 233 27.94 11.71 15.99
N GLN A 234 27.97 10.67 15.16
CA GLN A 234 28.44 10.71 13.78
C GLN A 234 27.25 10.91 12.82
N ILE A 235 27.50 11.55 11.68
CA ILE A 235 26.52 11.62 10.59
C ILE A 235 26.91 10.60 9.54
N ARG A 236 26.09 9.57 9.37
CA ARG A 236 26.26 8.54 8.34
C ARG A 236 25.14 8.59 7.34
N PHE A 237 25.49 8.59 6.06
CA PHE A 237 24.50 8.65 4.99
C PHE A 237 25.02 8.02 3.71
N TYR A 238 24.08 7.60 2.89
CA TYR A 238 24.32 7.04 1.57
C TYR A 238 23.81 8.00 0.52
N ILE A 239 24.54 8.13 -0.59
CA ILE A 239 24.02 8.75 -1.80
C ILE A 239 24.03 7.70 -2.92
N MET A 240 22.88 7.65 -3.60
CA MET A 240 22.61 6.79 -4.74
C MET A 240 22.32 7.65 -5.96
N THR A 241 22.99 7.39 -7.08
CA THR A 241 22.51 7.82 -8.40
C THR A 241 21.98 6.62 -9.17
N GLY A 242 21.30 6.85 -10.28
CA GLY A 242 20.69 5.78 -11.06
C GLY A 242 19.93 6.32 -12.26
N LYS A 243 19.47 5.44 -13.13
CA LYS A 243 18.80 5.82 -14.39
C LYS A 243 17.50 6.60 -14.18
N ASP A 244 16.73 6.23 -13.17
CA ASP A 244 15.39 6.75 -12.87
C ASP A 244 14.96 6.43 -11.42
N LEU A 245 13.77 6.89 -10.99
CA LEU A 245 13.25 6.61 -9.66
C LEU A 245 13.08 5.09 -9.34
N PRO A 246 12.63 4.23 -10.28
CA PRO A 246 12.64 2.78 -10.08
C PRO A 246 14.00 2.20 -9.73
N ASP A 247 15.05 2.65 -10.42
CA ASP A 247 16.44 2.28 -10.15
C ASP A 247 16.84 2.63 -8.70
N LEU A 248 16.67 3.90 -8.32
CA LEU A 248 17.03 4.40 -6.99
C LEU A 248 16.27 3.68 -5.87
N ARG A 249 14.98 3.37 -6.07
CA ARG A 249 14.20 2.62 -5.07
C ARG A 249 14.71 1.18 -4.93
N ARG A 250 15.12 0.56 -6.03
CA ARG A 250 15.70 -0.79 -5.99
C ARG A 250 16.99 -0.79 -5.17
N ASP A 251 17.89 0.15 -5.42
CA ASP A 251 19.17 0.22 -4.70
C ASP A 251 18.95 0.49 -3.20
N TYR A 252 17.99 1.36 -2.87
CA TYR A 252 17.56 1.57 -1.48
C TYR A 252 17.02 0.29 -0.83
N LEU A 253 16.13 -0.45 -1.50
CA LEU A 253 15.58 -1.69 -0.93
C LEU A 253 16.56 -2.87 -0.95
N GLU A 254 17.59 -2.85 -1.77
CA GLU A 254 18.73 -3.77 -1.62
C GLU A 254 19.52 -3.46 -0.35
N LEU A 255 19.68 -2.17 -0.01
CA LEU A 255 20.37 -1.73 1.19
C LEU A 255 19.59 -2.10 2.47
N VAL A 256 18.29 -1.77 2.55
CA VAL A 256 17.49 -1.95 3.77
C VAL A 256 16.65 -3.24 3.81
N GLY A 257 16.59 -3.99 2.71
CA GLY A 257 15.83 -5.23 2.57
C GLY A 257 14.47 -5.02 1.89
N LYS A 258 14.04 -6.01 1.12
CA LYS A 258 12.79 -6.00 0.34
C LYS A 258 11.61 -6.51 1.18
N PRO A 259 10.36 -6.10 0.90
CA PRO A 259 9.19 -6.60 1.62
C PRO A 259 9.03 -8.12 1.45
N LEU A 260 8.52 -8.80 2.47
CA LEU A 260 8.07 -10.18 2.33
C LEU A 260 6.79 -10.24 1.47
N VAL A 261 6.51 -11.39 0.85
CA VAL A 261 5.17 -11.69 0.34
C VAL A 261 4.30 -12.11 1.52
N PRO A 262 3.24 -11.35 1.89
CA PRO A 262 2.38 -11.68 3.03
C PRO A 262 1.52 -12.90 2.71
N PRO A 263 0.78 -13.47 3.67
CA PRO A 263 -0.30 -14.39 3.36
C PRO A 263 -1.25 -13.78 2.31
N LYS A 264 -1.73 -14.58 1.35
CA LYS A 264 -2.66 -14.10 0.31
C LYS A 264 -3.90 -13.44 0.92
N LYS A 265 -4.35 -13.92 2.09
CA LYS A 265 -5.45 -13.34 2.89
C LYS A 265 -5.25 -11.85 3.22
N ALA A 266 -4.01 -11.36 3.30
CA ALA A 266 -3.73 -9.93 3.54
C ALA A 266 -4.28 -9.02 2.42
N PHE A 267 -4.53 -9.55 1.22
CA PHE A 267 -5.14 -8.77 0.14
C PHE A 267 -6.68 -8.73 0.21
N GLY A 268 -7.30 -9.51 1.09
CA GLY A 268 -8.75 -9.53 1.30
C GLY A 268 -9.24 -8.49 2.31
N MET A 269 -10.51 -8.63 2.68
CA MET A 269 -11.16 -7.76 3.67
C MET A 269 -11.02 -8.30 5.09
N TRP A 270 -10.56 -7.44 6.00
CA TRP A 270 -10.37 -7.71 7.42
C TRP A 270 -11.23 -6.77 8.25
N VAL A 271 -12.30 -7.26 8.87
CA VAL A 271 -13.16 -6.40 9.69
C VAL A 271 -12.52 -6.24 11.07
N SER A 272 -12.42 -5.00 11.54
CA SER A 272 -11.71 -4.62 12.75
C SER A 272 -12.57 -3.65 13.54
N GLU A 273 -12.59 -3.74 14.86
CA GLU A 273 -13.28 -2.79 15.74
C GLU A 273 -12.41 -2.53 16.96
N PHE A 274 -12.51 -1.35 17.57
CA PHE A 274 -12.08 -1.12 18.94
C PHE A 274 -13.31 -1.03 19.87
N GLY A 275 -13.87 -2.14 20.34
CA GLY A 275 -13.49 -3.52 20.02
C GLY A 275 -14.56 -4.58 20.21
N TYR A 276 -14.21 -5.83 19.87
CA TYR A 276 -15.12 -6.97 19.98
C TYR A 276 -15.25 -7.43 21.43
N LYS A 277 -16.47 -7.66 21.89
CA LYS A 277 -16.70 -8.08 23.27
C LYS A 277 -16.46 -9.56 23.51
N ASN A 278 -16.73 -10.38 22.51
CA ASN A 278 -16.67 -11.83 22.61
C ASN A 278 -16.74 -12.48 21.22
N TRP A 279 -16.57 -13.80 21.19
CA TRP A 279 -16.71 -14.59 19.96
C TRP A 279 -18.07 -14.47 19.28
N ASN A 280 -19.16 -14.23 20.00
CA ASN A 280 -20.50 -14.15 19.41
C ASN A 280 -20.68 -12.90 18.54
N GLN A 281 -20.07 -11.78 18.91
CA GLN A 281 -20.06 -10.58 18.07
C GLN A 281 -19.33 -10.86 16.74
N VAL A 282 -18.15 -11.48 16.80
CA VAL A 282 -17.38 -11.87 15.60
C VAL A 282 -18.20 -12.82 14.70
N LYS A 283 -18.86 -13.83 15.28
CA LYS A 283 -19.75 -14.75 14.54
C LYS A 283 -20.91 -14.01 13.88
N THR A 284 -21.56 -13.10 14.61
CA THR A 284 -22.73 -12.35 14.12
C THR A 284 -22.34 -11.49 12.91
N LEU A 285 -21.21 -10.79 12.98
CA LEU A 285 -20.71 -9.98 11.86
C LEU A 285 -20.34 -10.85 10.66
N ARG A 286 -19.65 -11.98 10.88
CA ARG A 286 -19.36 -12.97 9.83
C ARG A 286 -20.65 -13.45 9.17
N ASP A 287 -21.65 -13.87 9.94
CA ASP A 287 -22.89 -14.42 9.41
C ASP A 287 -23.70 -13.38 8.64
N GLY A 288 -23.70 -12.12 9.11
CA GLY A 288 -24.26 -10.98 8.39
C GLY A 288 -23.60 -10.77 7.03
N LEU A 289 -22.25 -10.75 6.97
CA LEU A 289 -21.50 -10.63 5.73
C LEU A 289 -21.76 -11.79 4.76
N ARG A 290 -21.82 -13.03 5.28
CA ARG A 290 -22.17 -14.22 4.47
C ARG A 290 -23.59 -14.15 3.92
N THR A 291 -24.54 -13.67 4.72
CA THR A 291 -25.93 -13.45 4.31
C THR A 291 -26.01 -12.41 3.20
N ASP A 292 -25.31 -11.30 3.37
CA ASP A 292 -25.22 -10.20 2.40
C ASP A 292 -24.24 -10.46 1.24
N LYS A 293 -23.66 -11.68 1.16
CA LYS A 293 -22.81 -12.16 0.06
C LYS A 293 -21.49 -11.38 -0.11
N PHE A 294 -20.97 -10.84 0.99
CA PHE A 294 -19.61 -10.29 1.05
C PHE A 294 -18.59 -11.41 1.27
N PRO A 295 -17.52 -11.47 0.46
CA PRO A 295 -16.35 -12.23 0.83
C PRO A 295 -15.61 -11.51 1.96
N VAL A 296 -15.04 -12.27 2.89
CA VAL A 296 -14.31 -11.77 4.07
C VAL A 296 -13.18 -12.75 4.40
N ASP A 297 -12.01 -12.19 4.70
CA ASP A 297 -10.79 -12.97 4.90
C ASP A 297 -10.40 -13.14 6.35
N GLY A 298 -10.80 -12.20 7.21
CA GLY A 298 -10.53 -12.30 8.63
C GLY A 298 -11.15 -11.19 9.48
N PHE A 299 -10.88 -11.31 10.78
CA PHE A 299 -11.22 -10.31 11.78
C PHE A 299 -9.98 -9.92 12.58
N VAL A 300 -9.93 -8.68 13.05
CA VAL A 300 -8.83 -8.16 13.86
C VAL A 300 -9.34 -7.90 15.27
N LEU A 301 -8.78 -8.60 16.24
CA LEU A 301 -9.14 -8.53 17.65
C LEU A 301 -8.31 -7.45 18.33
N ASP A 302 -8.98 -6.41 18.81
CA ASP A 302 -8.43 -5.35 19.66
C ASP A 302 -8.36 -5.81 21.12
N LEU A 303 -7.90 -4.95 22.02
CA LEU A 303 -7.37 -5.25 23.35
C LEU A 303 -8.31 -6.05 24.27
N GLN A 304 -9.61 -6.07 23.98
CA GLN A 304 -10.59 -6.84 24.73
C GLN A 304 -10.33 -8.35 24.69
N TRP A 305 -9.54 -8.87 23.75
CA TRP A 305 -9.24 -10.31 23.69
C TRP A 305 -8.43 -10.82 24.89
N PHE A 306 -7.59 -9.97 25.48
CA PHE A 306 -6.83 -10.29 26.71
C PHE A 306 -7.43 -9.62 27.96
N GLY A 307 -8.48 -8.81 27.82
CA GLY A 307 -9.30 -8.26 28.91
C GLY A 307 -9.53 -6.74 28.84
N GLY A 308 -10.31 -6.21 29.77
CA GLY A 308 -10.63 -4.77 29.83
C GLY A 308 -9.53 -3.92 30.46
N ILE A 309 -9.08 -2.87 29.77
CA ILE A 309 -8.06 -1.94 30.28
C ILE A 309 -8.56 -1.16 31.49
N ILE A 310 -7.76 -1.18 32.56
CA ILE A 310 -8.02 -0.43 33.79
C ILE A 310 -7.02 0.71 33.89
N LYS A 311 -7.49 1.93 33.63
CA LYS A 311 -6.67 3.13 33.71
C LYS A 311 -5.97 3.24 35.07
N ASP A 312 -4.69 3.61 35.04
CA ASP A 312 -3.89 3.93 36.22
C ASP A 312 -3.76 2.78 37.25
N SER A 313 -4.08 1.54 36.87
CA SER A 313 -4.07 0.37 37.75
C SER A 313 -2.97 -0.65 37.39
N PRO A 314 -2.28 -1.24 38.38
CA PRO A 314 -1.36 -2.36 38.16
C PRO A 314 -2.08 -3.67 37.75
N ASP A 315 -3.39 -3.76 38.01
CA ASP A 315 -4.25 -4.90 37.67
C ASP A 315 -4.82 -4.84 36.25
N SER A 316 -4.48 -3.80 35.47
CA SER A 316 -4.84 -3.77 34.05
C SER A 316 -4.27 -5.00 33.33
N PRO A 317 -5.00 -5.61 32.37
CA PRO A 317 -4.55 -6.81 31.65
C PRO A 317 -3.56 -6.50 30.52
N MET A 318 -3.16 -5.24 30.33
CA MET A 318 -2.22 -4.81 29.28
C MET A 318 -0.94 -5.66 29.27
N GLY A 319 -0.58 -6.21 28.12
CA GLY A 319 0.61 -7.06 27.94
C GLY A 319 0.55 -8.44 28.60
N LYS A 320 -0.61 -8.87 29.12
CA LYS A 320 -0.82 -10.25 29.58
C LYS A 320 -0.55 -11.26 28.47
N LEU A 321 -0.92 -10.92 27.22
CA LEU A 321 -0.82 -11.76 26.03
C LEU A 321 -1.35 -13.18 26.26
N ASP A 322 -2.50 -13.25 26.94
CA ASP A 322 -3.22 -14.48 27.25
C ASP A 322 -4.72 -14.18 27.32
N TRP A 323 -5.53 -15.15 26.92
CA TRP A 323 -6.95 -14.93 26.63
C TRP A 323 -7.73 -14.62 27.90
N ASP A 324 -8.70 -13.70 27.78
CA ASP A 324 -9.71 -13.49 28.83
C ASP A 324 -10.85 -14.49 28.67
N GLU A 325 -10.72 -15.64 29.31
CA GLU A 325 -11.67 -16.76 29.17
C GLU A 325 -12.87 -16.71 30.12
N THR A 326 -12.96 -15.72 31.02
CA THR A 326 -14.03 -15.68 32.04
C THR A 326 -14.64 -14.30 32.20
N SER A 327 -15.96 -14.22 32.40
CA SER A 327 -16.65 -12.96 32.66
C SER A 327 -16.56 -12.45 34.12
N ASN A 328 -15.67 -13.02 34.93
CA ASN A 328 -15.72 -12.91 36.41
C ASN A 328 -15.10 -11.62 36.97
N ASP A 329 -14.42 -10.84 36.14
CA ASP A 329 -13.75 -9.59 36.53
C ASP A 329 -14.63 -8.34 36.33
N GLY A 330 -15.87 -8.52 35.86
CA GLY A 330 -16.83 -7.43 35.66
C GLY A 330 -16.58 -6.56 34.43
N ASN A 331 -15.63 -6.93 33.55
CA ASN A 331 -15.27 -6.14 32.37
C ASN A 331 -16.22 -6.36 31.15
N ASN A 332 -17.07 -7.39 31.19
CA ASN A 332 -18.01 -7.82 30.12
C ASN A 332 -17.35 -8.25 28.79
N PHE A 333 -16.09 -8.62 28.80
CA PHE A 333 -15.35 -9.22 27.71
C PHE A 333 -15.11 -10.71 27.99
N GLU A 334 -15.30 -11.58 27.00
CA GLU A 334 -15.15 -13.03 27.23
C GLU A 334 -14.85 -13.78 25.93
N PHE A 335 -13.71 -14.46 25.89
CA PHE A 335 -13.25 -15.27 24.76
C PHE A 335 -12.97 -16.72 25.19
N PRO A 336 -13.97 -17.45 25.71
CA PRO A 336 -13.77 -18.78 26.27
C PRO A 336 -13.39 -19.79 25.18
N ASN A 337 -12.60 -20.81 25.54
CA ASN A 337 -12.19 -21.89 24.64
C ASN A 337 -11.54 -21.38 23.33
N PRO A 338 -10.56 -20.47 23.39
CA PRO A 338 -10.05 -19.75 22.21
C PRO A 338 -9.56 -20.69 21.11
N ALA A 339 -8.88 -21.80 21.46
CA ALA A 339 -8.38 -22.77 20.49
C ALA A 339 -9.50 -23.38 19.61
N SER A 340 -10.65 -23.71 20.20
CA SER A 340 -11.80 -24.28 19.47
C SER A 340 -12.41 -23.24 18.53
N TYR A 341 -12.64 -22.02 19.02
CA TYR A 341 -13.20 -20.94 18.22
C TYR A 341 -12.29 -20.54 17.06
N ILE A 342 -10.99 -20.36 17.30
CA ILE A 342 -10.02 -20.03 16.25
C ILE A 342 -9.99 -21.14 15.20
N SER A 343 -9.93 -22.41 15.60
CA SER A 343 -10.00 -23.55 14.68
C SER A 343 -11.29 -23.52 13.83
N ASN A 344 -12.44 -23.25 14.42
CA ASN A 344 -13.71 -23.17 13.70
C ASN A 344 -13.74 -22.02 12.68
N PHE A 345 -13.18 -20.85 13.02
CA PHE A 345 -13.04 -19.75 12.06
C PHE A 345 -12.12 -20.11 10.91
N LEU A 346 -10.96 -20.72 11.20
CA LEU A 346 -10.03 -21.18 10.16
C LEU A 346 -10.66 -22.20 9.21
N GLN A 347 -11.48 -23.12 9.72
CA GLN A 347 -12.23 -24.09 8.91
C GLN A 347 -13.28 -23.43 8.00
N ASP A 348 -13.91 -22.33 8.42
CA ASP A 348 -14.76 -21.49 7.53
C ASP A 348 -13.94 -20.51 6.67
N GLY A 349 -12.62 -20.65 6.66
CA GLY A 349 -11.71 -19.84 5.84
C GLY A 349 -11.58 -18.40 6.32
N ILE A 350 -11.77 -18.15 7.62
CA ILE A 350 -11.62 -16.85 8.30
C ILE A 350 -10.32 -16.86 9.11
N GLY A 351 -9.44 -15.89 8.87
CA GLY A 351 -8.24 -15.64 9.66
C GLY A 351 -8.51 -14.70 10.83
N LEU A 352 -7.63 -14.71 11.83
CA LEU A 352 -7.67 -13.79 12.96
C LEU A 352 -6.32 -13.10 13.13
N VAL A 353 -6.34 -11.81 13.39
CA VAL A 353 -5.19 -11.02 13.86
C VAL A 353 -5.48 -10.59 15.29
N ALA A 354 -4.50 -10.61 16.18
CA ALA A 354 -4.65 -10.17 17.56
C ALA A 354 -3.70 -9.00 17.85
N ILE A 355 -4.21 -7.98 18.55
CA ILE A 355 -3.40 -6.86 19.03
C ILE A 355 -2.41 -7.31 20.10
N GLU A 356 -1.24 -6.67 20.10
CA GLU A 356 -0.18 -6.73 21.09
C GLU A 356 0.33 -5.30 21.33
N GLU A 357 0.71 -4.97 22.56
CA GLU A 357 1.17 -3.64 22.96
C GLU A 357 2.59 -3.66 23.56
N ALA A 358 3.23 -2.48 23.57
CA ALA A 358 4.59 -2.29 24.08
C ALA A 358 4.74 -2.44 25.61
N TYR A 359 3.62 -2.54 26.34
CA TYR A 359 3.56 -2.40 27.79
C TYR A 359 3.08 -3.67 28.47
N ILE A 360 3.61 -3.97 29.66
CA ILE A 360 3.19 -5.11 30.49
C ILE A 360 2.85 -4.61 31.90
N SER A 361 1.58 -4.75 32.28
CA SER A 361 1.09 -4.32 33.59
C SER A 361 1.62 -5.18 34.74
N LYS A 362 1.91 -4.54 35.88
CA LYS A 362 2.69 -5.12 36.99
C LYS A 362 2.13 -6.40 37.58
N ASN A 363 0.80 -6.51 37.68
CA ASN A 363 0.16 -7.67 38.31
C ASN A 363 -0.25 -8.74 37.30
N THR A 364 0.09 -8.57 36.01
CA THR A 364 -0.04 -9.66 35.04
C THR A 364 0.93 -10.78 35.40
N ASN A 365 0.56 -12.02 35.07
CA ASN A 365 1.45 -13.16 35.22
C ASN A 365 2.67 -13.11 34.26
N THR A 366 2.75 -12.11 33.38
CA THR A 366 3.84 -11.87 32.43
C THR A 366 4.95 -11.00 33.03
N PHE A 367 4.58 -10.01 33.85
CA PHE A 367 5.51 -9.00 34.33
C PHE A 367 6.62 -9.56 35.23
N ALA A 368 6.26 -10.24 36.31
CA ALA A 368 7.23 -10.70 37.31
C ALA A 368 8.31 -11.65 36.73
N PRO A 369 7.98 -12.63 35.86
CA PRO A 369 8.99 -13.43 35.17
C PRO A 369 9.94 -12.60 34.28
N MET A 370 9.43 -11.63 33.52
CA MET A 370 10.27 -10.77 32.68
C MET A 370 11.16 -9.84 33.50
N GLN A 371 10.62 -9.28 34.58
CA GLN A 371 11.41 -8.50 35.53
C GLN A 371 12.53 -9.35 36.15
N GLY A 372 12.22 -10.56 36.62
CA GLY A 372 13.20 -11.46 37.22
C GLY A 372 14.30 -11.91 36.24
N ALA A 373 14.04 -11.84 34.94
CA ALA A 373 14.98 -12.13 33.86
C ALA A 373 15.62 -10.87 33.24
N ASN A 374 15.38 -9.66 33.78
CA ASN A 374 15.95 -8.40 33.29
C ASN A 374 15.60 -8.08 31.81
N LEU A 375 14.35 -8.35 31.41
CA LEU A 375 13.86 -8.23 30.02
C LEU A 375 13.00 -6.98 29.76
N LEU A 376 12.96 -6.04 30.72
CA LEU A 376 12.18 -4.80 30.65
C LEU A 376 13.13 -3.60 30.63
N ALA A 377 12.71 -2.51 30.01
CA ALA A 377 13.43 -1.25 30.10
C ALA A 377 13.57 -0.83 31.58
N TYR A 378 14.73 -0.32 31.96
CA TYR A 378 15.12 -0.14 33.37
C TYR A 378 15.60 1.29 33.67
N ASN A 379 15.60 1.67 34.95
CA ASN A 379 16.01 3.01 35.36
C ASN A 379 17.54 3.17 35.32
N LYS A 380 18.02 4.41 35.20
CA LYS A 380 19.45 4.71 35.38
C LYS A 380 19.90 4.43 36.82
N THR A 381 21.11 3.94 36.98
CA THR A 381 21.82 3.89 38.27
C THR A 381 22.96 4.89 38.25
N ASN A 382 23.05 5.78 39.24
CA ASN A 382 24.07 6.85 39.28
C ASN A 382 24.17 7.67 37.98
N ASN A 383 23.01 7.94 37.37
CA ASN A 383 22.88 8.65 36.09
C ASN A 383 23.54 7.93 34.88
N GLN A 384 23.75 6.62 34.96
CA GLN A 384 24.31 5.78 33.91
C GLN A 384 23.36 4.63 33.54
N CYS A 385 23.39 4.22 32.28
CA CYS A 385 22.73 3.01 31.82
C CYS A 385 23.74 1.85 31.83
N ASP A 386 23.69 1.02 32.86
CA ASP A 386 24.55 -0.17 32.99
C ASP A 386 23.74 -1.43 32.71
N ALA A 387 23.97 -2.05 31.55
CA ALA A 387 23.29 -3.28 31.15
C ALA A 387 23.77 -4.52 31.95
N SER A 388 24.97 -4.46 32.55
CA SER A 388 25.52 -5.54 33.37
C SER A 388 24.95 -5.59 34.79
N SER A 389 24.35 -4.49 35.23
CA SER A 389 23.71 -4.34 36.55
C SER A 389 22.44 -3.50 36.43
N GLN A 390 21.44 -4.05 35.72
CA GLN A 390 20.15 -3.39 35.51
C GLN A 390 19.47 -3.07 36.85
N SER A 391 18.88 -1.88 36.94
CA SER A 391 18.12 -1.44 38.10
C SER A 391 16.66 -1.90 38.02
N ALA A 392 15.78 -1.38 38.88
CA ALA A 392 14.36 -1.65 38.78
C ALA A 392 13.80 -1.22 37.40
N PRO A 393 12.82 -1.96 36.84
CA PRO A 393 12.15 -1.57 35.60
C PRO A 393 11.56 -0.16 35.66
N VAL A 394 11.53 0.52 34.51
CA VAL A 394 10.73 1.74 34.34
C VAL A 394 9.26 1.35 34.41
N ILE A 395 8.48 2.07 35.22
CA ILE A 395 7.04 1.88 35.36
C ILE A 395 6.33 3.15 34.91
N LEU A 396 5.48 3.03 33.90
CA LEU A 396 4.63 4.09 33.40
C LEU A 396 3.23 3.94 33.97
N LYS A 397 2.60 5.07 34.30
CA LYS A 397 1.21 5.15 34.73
C LYS A 397 0.40 5.96 33.72
N ASN A 398 -0.54 5.32 33.03
CA ASN A 398 -1.35 5.96 32.00
C ASN A 398 -2.73 5.30 31.80
N TRP A 399 -3.41 5.66 30.71
CA TRP A 399 -4.69 5.08 30.30
C TRP A 399 -4.67 3.56 30.20
N PHE A 400 -3.52 2.96 29.86
CA PHE A 400 -3.33 1.52 29.76
C PHE A 400 -3.06 0.80 31.10
N GLY A 401 -2.84 1.53 32.19
CA GLY A 401 -2.55 0.98 33.52
C GLY A 401 -1.19 1.42 34.09
N GLU A 402 -0.72 0.69 35.09
CA GLU A 402 0.64 0.81 35.67
C GLU A 402 1.52 -0.34 35.13
N ALA A 403 2.40 -0.04 34.17
CA ALA A 403 3.05 -1.04 33.32
C ALA A 403 4.52 -0.71 33.04
N GLY A 404 5.33 -1.77 32.89
CA GLY A 404 6.69 -1.66 32.37
C GLY A 404 6.74 -1.69 30.84
N MET A 405 7.84 -1.22 30.26
CA MET A 405 8.09 -1.32 28.82
C MET A 405 8.94 -2.53 28.51
N VAL A 406 8.57 -3.30 27.47
CA VAL A 406 9.43 -4.39 26.99
C VAL A 406 10.69 -3.82 26.36
N ASP A 407 11.84 -4.42 26.64
CA ASP A 407 13.09 -4.07 25.98
C ASP A 407 13.27 -4.85 24.69
N TRP A 408 12.69 -4.37 23.59
CA TRP A 408 12.84 -5.07 22.31
C TRP A 408 14.26 -5.02 21.73
N SER A 409 15.15 -4.15 22.24
CA SER A 409 16.55 -4.18 21.81
C SER A 409 17.29 -5.41 22.32
N ASP A 410 16.79 -6.02 23.40
CA ASP A 410 17.23 -7.32 23.86
C ASP A 410 16.55 -8.45 23.07
N LYS A 411 17.38 -9.26 22.39
CA LYS A 411 16.90 -10.47 21.70
C LYS A 411 16.29 -11.47 22.66
N ALA A 412 16.79 -11.56 23.90
CA ALA A 412 16.24 -12.46 24.91
C ALA A 412 14.83 -12.06 25.33
N ALA A 413 14.51 -10.76 25.38
CA ALA A 413 13.16 -10.28 25.66
C ALA A 413 12.18 -10.68 24.54
N GLY A 414 12.57 -10.43 23.29
CA GLY A 414 11.79 -10.81 22.12
C GLY A 414 11.57 -12.32 22.00
N GLU A 415 12.60 -13.11 22.29
CA GLU A 415 12.53 -14.56 22.38
C GLU A 415 11.60 -14.99 23.51
N TRP A 416 11.80 -14.50 24.73
CA TRP A 416 10.98 -14.87 25.88
C TRP A 416 9.50 -14.60 25.64
N VAL A 417 9.15 -13.42 25.10
CA VAL A 417 7.75 -13.10 24.76
C VAL A 417 7.21 -14.06 23.70
N HIS A 418 8.02 -14.40 22.70
CA HIS A 418 7.59 -15.36 21.69
C HIS A 418 7.33 -16.74 22.29
N GLU A 419 8.30 -17.32 22.97
CA GLU A 419 8.24 -18.70 23.46
C GLU A 419 7.18 -18.88 24.56
N ASN A 420 7.06 -17.91 25.48
CA ASN A 420 6.21 -18.06 26.68
C ASN A 420 4.80 -17.50 26.51
N ARG A 421 4.59 -16.61 25.54
CA ARG A 421 3.30 -15.92 25.34
C ARG A 421 2.78 -16.10 23.94
N ARG A 422 3.46 -15.53 22.94
CA ARG A 422 2.96 -15.46 21.57
C ARG A 422 2.74 -16.84 20.96
N PHE A 423 3.72 -17.74 21.07
CA PHE A 423 3.68 -19.06 20.47
C PHE A 423 2.55 -19.94 21.05
N PRO A 424 2.47 -20.20 22.37
CA PRO A 424 1.40 -21.04 22.92
C PRO A 424 0.01 -20.37 22.87
N ASN A 425 -0.08 -19.05 23.04
CA ASN A 425 -1.37 -18.38 23.17
C ASN A 425 -1.94 -17.89 21.84
N LEU A 426 -1.11 -17.60 20.84
CA LEU A 426 -1.56 -17.05 19.55
C LEU A 426 -1.19 -17.97 18.39
N VAL A 427 0.11 -18.21 18.16
CA VAL A 427 0.59 -18.88 16.94
C VAL A 427 0.11 -20.33 16.86
N GLN A 428 0.30 -21.13 17.92
CA GLN A 428 -0.14 -22.53 17.98
C GLN A 428 -1.66 -22.66 17.90
N LYS A 429 -2.42 -21.71 18.49
CA LYS A 429 -3.89 -21.71 18.42
C LYS A 429 -4.42 -21.33 17.04
N GLY A 430 -3.59 -20.71 16.19
CA GLY A 430 -3.90 -20.46 14.80
C GLY A 430 -4.17 -18.99 14.43
N ILE A 431 -3.81 -18.04 15.30
CA ILE A 431 -3.76 -16.62 14.94
C ILE A 431 -2.84 -16.44 13.74
N LEU A 432 -3.30 -15.71 12.72
CA LEU A 432 -2.62 -15.55 11.43
C LEU A 432 -1.64 -14.36 11.45
N GLY A 433 -1.93 -13.33 12.24
CA GLY A 433 -1.07 -12.15 12.29
C GLY A 433 -1.13 -11.42 13.62
N HIS A 434 -0.19 -10.49 13.76
CA HIS A 434 0.12 -9.77 14.99
C HIS A 434 -0.08 -8.28 14.73
N TRP A 435 -0.90 -7.62 15.54
CA TRP A 435 -1.09 -6.18 15.45
C TRP A 435 -0.29 -5.49 16.55
N THR A 436 0.87 -4.94 16.21
CA THR A 436 1.76 -4.24 17.17
C THR A 436 1.36 -2.77 17.26
N ASP A 437 0.57 -2.43 18.28
CA ASP A 437 0.11 -1.06 18.52
C ASP A 437 0.97 -0.34 19.58
N LEU A 438 0.89 0.99 19.60
CA LEU A 438 1.59 1.87 20.55
C LEU A 438 3.13 1.79 20.46
N GLY A 439 3.66 1.30 19.33
CA GLY A 439 5.07 0.97 19.14
C GLY A 439 5.99 2.14 18.80
N GLU A 440 5.52 3.40 18.79
CA GLU A 440 6.39 4.56 18.54
C GLU A 440 7.64 4.62 19.45
N PRO A 441 7.59 4.37 20.78
CA PRO A 441 6.44 4.10 21.68
C PRO A 441 5.54 5.30 21.99
N GLU A 442 4.23 5.11 22.18
CA GLU A 442 3.27 6.21 22.44
C GLU A 442 3.59 6.98 23.74
N LYS A 443 3.90 6.22 24.79
CA LYS A 443 4.35 6.69 26.10
C LYS A 443 5.68 6.02 26.45
N TYR A 444 6.57 6.79 27.05
CA TYR A 444 7.90 6.35 27.45
C TYR A 444 8.47 7.27 28.54
N ASP A 445 9.50 6.79 29.22
CA ASP A 445 10.40 7.63 30.03
C ASP A 445 11.66 7.93 29.20
N GLY A 446 11.96 9.21 28.95
CA GLY A 446 13.15 9.60 28.19
C GLY A 446 14.48 9.26 28.88
N ASN A 447 14.45 8.92 30.17
CA ASN A 447 15.59 8.41 30.93
C ASN A 447 15.69 6.88 30.97
N ALA A 448 14.74 6.15 30.35
CA ALA A 448 14.79 4.70 30.30
C ALA A 448 16.10 4.21 29.67
N CYS A 449 16.62 3.12 30.23
CA CYS A 449 17.74 2.36 29.72
C CYS A 449 17.25 1.02 29.15
N TYR A 450 18.06 0.47 28.26
CA TYR A 450 17.80 -0.76 27.51
C TYR A 450 19.08 -1.62 27.47
N GLU A 451 19.00 -2.82 26.92
CA GLU A 451 20.15 -3.67 26.57
C GLU A 451 20.96 -3.01 25.46
N GLY A 452 20.29 -2.31 24.55
CA GLY A 452 20.89 -1.36 23.63
C GLY A 452 21.26 -1.94 22.27
N VAL A 453 21.82 -1.07 21.43
CA VAL A 453 22.25 -1.36 20.07
C VAL A 453 23.72 -1.02 19.88
N GLU A 454 24.44 -1.83 19.11
CA GLU A 454 25.78 -1.49 18.67
C GLU A 454 25.71 -0.45 17.55
N VAL A 455 26.25 0.74 17.80
CA VAL A 455 26.28 1.86 16.84
C VAL A 455 27.63 2.01 16.14
N ALA A 456 28.67 1.40 16.69
CA ALA A 456 29.97 1.19 16.08
C ALA A 456 30.68 0.02 16.76
N ALA A 457 31.73 -0.54 16.13
CA ALA A 457 32.45 -1.69 16.66
C ALA A 457 32.86 -1.50 18.13
N GLY A 458 32.31 -2.34 19.02
CA GLY A 458 32.56 -2.28 20.47
C GLY A 458 31.92 -1.09 21.19
N GLN A 459 31.08 -0.30 20.52
CA GLN A 459 30.36 0.85 21.07
C GLN A 459 28.86 0.60 21.08
N ARG A 460 28.36 0.20 22.25
CA ARG A 460 26.94 0.00 22.50
C ARG A 460 26.30 1.25 23.11
N LYS A 461 25.11 1.58 22.63
CA LYS A 461 24.29 2.70 23.11
C LYS A 461 22.93 2.17 23.56
N ASN A 462 22.43 2.68 24.67
CA ASN A 462 21.35 2.02 25.39
C ASN A 462 20.40 2.96 26.14
N GLN A 463 20.40 4.26 25.83
CA GLN A 463 19.39 5.19 26.33
C GLN A 463 18.15 5.15 25.45
N HIS A 464 17.00 5.60 25.95
CA HIS A 464 15.76 5.67 25.18
C HIS A 464 15.91 6.32 23.80
N ARG A 465 16.63 7.44 23.72
CA ARG A 465 16.92 8.13 22.45
C ARG A 465 17.64 7.26 21.41
N ASP A 466 18.44 6.29 21.84
CA ASP A 466 19.21 5.40 20.97
C ASP A 466 18.32 4.30 20.36
N ILE A 467 17.18 4.02 21.01
CA ILE A 467 16.29 2.91 20.66
C ILE A 467 14.96 3.41 20.08
N HIS A 468 14.51 4.62 20.39
CA HIS A 468 13.16 5.14 20.10
C HIS A 468 12.64 4.77 18.69
N ASN A 469 13.31 5.20 17.61
CA ASN A 469 12.85 4.88 16.26
C ASN A 469 13.06 3.41 15.86
N LEU A 470 13.97 2.70 16.52
CA LEU A 470 14.26 1.27 16.29
C LEU A 470 13.35 0.34 17.11
N TYR A 471 12.62 0.88 18.08
CA TYR A 471 11.86 0.09 19.06
C TYR A 471 10.93 -0.92 18.37
N ASN A 472 10.08 -0.42 17.47
CA ASN A 472 9.15 -1.30 16.74
C ASN A 472 9.82 -2.11 15.63
N LEU A 473 10.97 -1.65 15.10
CA LEU A 473 11.75 -2.46 14.16
C LEU A 473 12.20 -3.77 14.84
N PHE A 474 12.71 -3.67 16.07
CA PHE A 474 13.14 -4.84 16.83
C PHE A 474 11.98 -5.70 17.31
N TRP A 475 10.85 -5.09 17.66
CA TRP A 475 9.65 -5.86 17.98
C TRP A 475 9.17 -6.68 16.77
N ASN A 476 9.05 -6.05 15.60
CA ASN A 476 8.68 -6.74 14.36
C ASN A 476 9.70 -7.84 13.99
N GLN A 477 10.99 -7.57 14.20
CA GLN A 477 12.03 -8.57 14.04
C GLN A 477 11.84 -9.77 14.98
N SER A 478 11.49 -9.54 16.25
CA SER A 478 11.29 -10.62 17.23
C SER A 478 10.16 -11.58 16.83
N ILE A 479 9.11 -11.05 16.17
CA ILE A 479 8.02 -11.86 15.63
C ILE A 479 8.56 -12.72 14.48
N TYR A 480 9.22 -12.12 13.50
CA TYR A 480 9.83 -12.85 12.37
C TYR A 480 10.80 -13.94 12.84
N ASP A 481 11.69 -13.61 13.78
CA ASP A 481 12.69 -14.54 14.32
C ASP A 481 12.03 -15.71 15.05
N GLY A 482 10.91 -15.50 15.75
CA GLY A 482 10.16 -16.59 16.40
C GLY A 482 9.49 -17.54 15.41
N TYR A 483 8.86 -17.01 14.35
CA TYR A 483 8.35 -17.85 13.25
C TYR A 483 9.48 -18.65 12.58
N PHE A 484 10.65 -18.05 12.42
CA PHE A 484 11.83 -18.76 11.93
C PHE A 484 12.27 -19.87 12.90
N ARG A 485 12.31 -19.65 14.22
CA ARG A 485 12.67 -20.69 15.20
C ARG A 485 11.74 -21.91 15.11
N HIS A 486 10.42 -21.67 15.01
CA HIS A 486 9.42 -22.73 14.90
C HIS A 486 9.08 -23.17 13.48
N ARG A 487 9.88 -22.82 12.47
CA ARG A 487 9.60 -23.11 11.04
C ARG A 487 9.33 -24.59 10.72
N ASN A 488 9.84 -25.51 11.54
CA ASN A 488 9.63 -26.96 11.39
C ASN A 488 8.32 -27.44 12.02
N GLU A 489 7.73 -26.66 12.92
CA GLU A 489 6.45 -26.93 13.58
C GLU A 489 5.31 -26.15 12.90
N ILE A 490 5.58 -24.90 12.51
CA ILE A 490 4.64 -23.97 11.91
C ILE A 490 5.29 -23.35 10.66
N ASN A 491 4.88 -23.84 9.50
CA ASN A 491 5.37 -23.36 8.20
C ASN A 491 4.48 -22.22 7.66
N ARG A 492 4.24 -21.16 8.43
CA ARG A 492 3.36 -20.03 8.03
C ARG A 492 4.11 -18.73 7.94
N ARG A 493 3.67 -17.85 7.04
CA ARG A 493 4.23 -16.50 6.91
C ARG A 493 3.86 -15.64 8.12
N PRO A 494 4.82 -14.91 8.73
CA PRO A 494 4.46 -13.85 9.66
C PRO A 494 3.70 -12.75 8.91
N PHE A 495 2.61 -12.27 9.49
CA PHE A 495 1.87 -11.10 9.03
C PHE A 495 1.75 -10.13 10.19
N ILE A 496 2.32 -8.93 10.02
CA ILE A 496 2.41 -7.95 11.10
C ILE A 496 1.69 -6.69 10.65
N VAL A 497 0.72 -6.23 11.42
CA VAL A 497 0.07 -4.93 11.25
C VAL A 497 0.71 -3.98 12.26
N THR A 498 1.44 -2.96 11.82
CA THR A 498 2.29 -2.15 12.72
C THR A 498 2.11 -0.64 12.54
N ARG A 499 2.06 0.13 13.63
CA ARG A 499 1.77 1.58 13.57
C ARG A 499 3.00 2.41 13.17
N SER A 500 4.17 1.92 13.54
CA SER A 500 5.46 2.61 13.45
C SER A 500 6.58 1.65 13.09
N GLY A 501 7.79 2.17 12.88
CA GLY A 501 8.97 1.36 12.60
C GLY A 501 10.12 2.23 12.09
N ALA A 502 11.12 1.57 11.52
CA ALA A 502 12.24 2.19 10.85
C ALA A 502 12.48 1.51 9.49
N PRO A 503 13.26 2.15 8.58
CA PRO A 503 13.76 1.50 7.38
C PRO A 503 14.21 0.07 7.65
N GLY A 504 13.66 -0.86 6.87
CA GLY A 504 13.92 -2.27 7.02
C GLY A 504 12.79 -3.08 7.66
N THR A 505 11.82 -2.45 8.32
CA THR A 505 10.69 -3.18 8.92
C THR A 505 9.89 -4.01 7.90
N GLN A 506 9.86 -3.59 6.63
CA GLN A 506 9.18 -4.30 5.54
C GLN A 506 9.73 -5.72 5.33
N ARG A 507 11.01 -5.96 5.61
CA ARG A 507 11.65 -7.28 5.45
C ARG A 507 11.20 -8.32 6.47
N TYR A 508 10.45 -7.89 7.50
CA TYR A 508 9.89 -8.76 8.54
C TYR A 508 8.40 -9.03 8.36
N GLY A 509 7.79 -8.55 7.26
CA GLY A 509 6.36 -8.79 6.97
C GLY A 509 5.41 -7.72 7.53
N ALA A 510 5.93 -6.51 7.76
CA ALA A 510 5.16 -5.37 8.23
C ALA A 510 4.23 -4.79 7.15
N ALA A 511 2.96 -4.63 7.52
CA ALA A 511 1.97 -3.79 6.88
C ALA A 511 1.62 -2.64 7.83
N MET A 512 1.71 -1.40 7.37
CA MET A 512 1.57 -0.22 8.21
C MET A 512 0.22 0.47 8.02
N TRP A 513 -0.28 1.14 9.06
CA TRP A 513 -1.45 2.02 8.92
C TRP A 513 -1.19 3.41 9.50
N SER A 514 -2.03 4.38 9.12
CA SER A 514 -1.82 5.78 9.46
C SER A 514 -2.13 6.18 10.92
N GLY A 515 -2.48 5.25 11.80
CA GLY A 515 -2.99 5.53 13.16
C GLY A 515 -4.48 5.89 13.19
N ASP A 516 -4.97 6.31 14.37
CA ASP A 516 -6.34 6.71 14.72
C ASP A 516 -6.87 7.96 13.95
N ILE A 517 -6.87 7.86 12.63
CA ILE A 517 -7.25 8.95 11.74
C ILE A 517 -8.73 9.34 11.95
N GLY A 518 -9.03 10.64 11.93
CA GLY A 518 -10.40 11.13 12.09
C GLY A 518 -11.33 10.77 10.93
N SER A 519 -12.61 10.54 11.25
CA SER A 519 -13.69 10.18 10.33
C SER A 519 -14.18 11.34 9.47
N ASN A 520 -13.34 11.84 8.54
CA ASN A 520 -13.74 12.85 7.57
C ASN A 520 -12.94 12.74 6.24
N LEU A 521 -13.54 13.15 5.12
CA LEU A 521 -12.95 12.97 3.77
C LEU A 521 -11.71 13.84 3.48
N GLU A 522 -11.54 14.99 4.14
CA GLU A 522 -10.30 15.78 4.03
C GLU A 522 -9.10 15.03 4.61
N LEU A 523 -9.30 14.24 5.66
CA LEU A 523 -8.26 13.38 6.22
C LEU A 523 -7.94 12.19 5.31
N LEU A 524 -8.95 11.61 4.64
CA LEU A 524 -8.72 10.64 3.58
C LEU A 524 -7.86 11.24 2.45
N ALA A 525 -8.17 12.46 2.00
CA ALA A 525 -7.36 13.15 1.00
C ALA A 525 -5.91 13.37 1.47
N THR A 526 -5.69 13.75 2.74
CA THR A 526 -4.34 13.87 3.30
C THR A 526 -3.63 12.52 3.45
N HIS A 527 -4.34 11.45 3.83
CA HIS A 527 -3.78 10.10 3.95
C HIS A 527 -3.21 9.60 2.61
N ILE A 528 -3.92 9.86 1.52
CA ILE A 528 -3.48 9.53 0.17
C ILE A 528 -2.13 10.16 -0.16
N ASN A 529 -1.85 11.36 0.37
CA ASN A 529 -0.53 11.98 0.27
C ASN A 529 0.54 11.19 1.02
N SER A 530 0.30 10.91 2.30
CA SER A 530 1.21 10.13 3.15
C SER A 530 1.55 8.78 2.50
N HIS A 531 0.55 8.11 1.93
CA HIS A 531 0.75 6.84 1.23
C HIS A 531 1.75 6.95 0.06
N MET A 532 1.83 8.09 -0.64
CA MET A 532 2.89 8.28 -1.63
C MET A 532 4.30 8.22 -1.02
N HIS A 533 4.51 8.96 0.06
CA HIS A 533 5.80 9.03 0.74
C HIS A 533 6.19 7.69 1.36
N MET A 534 5.21 6.96 1.91
CA MET A 534 5.41 5.60 2.43
C MET A 534 5.82 4.60 1.35
N SER A 535 5.26 4.70 0.13
CA SER A 535 5.66 3.87 -1.02
C SER A 535 7.12 4.11 -1.43
N PHE A 536 7.56 5.38 -1.47
CA PHE A 536 8.96 5.74 -1.68
C PHE A 536 9.88 5.27 -0.54
N SER A 537 9.36 5.23 0.69
CA SER A 537 10.05 4.73 1.87
C SER A 537 10.10 3.20 1.98
N GLY A 538 9.63 2.47 0.97
CA GLY A 538 9.74 1.00 0.94
C GLY A 538 8.57 0.25 1.58
N ILE A 539 7.51 0.95 1.98
CA ILE A 539 6.34 0.36 2.64
C ILE A 539 5.25 0.14 1.59
N ASP A 540 5.25 -1.06 1.01
CA ASP A 540 4.32 -1.48 -0.04
C ASP A 540 2.94 -1.92 0.48
N TYR A 541 2.87 -2.29 1.75
CA TYR A 541 1.62 -2.63 2.42
C TYR A 541 1.31 -1.51 3.41
N TYR A 542 0.55 -0.52 2.94
CA TYR A 542 0.13 0.63 3.72
C TYR A 542 -1.38 0.83 3.58
N GLY A 543 -2.01 1.38 4.61
CA GLY A 543 -3.42 1.70 4.57
C GLY A 543 -3.85 2.64 5.69
N SER A 544 -5.16 2.79 5.82
CA SER A 544 -5.81 3.60 6.85
C SER A 544 -6.82 2.76 7.63
N ASP A 545 -7.34 3.32 8.72
CA ASP A 545 -8.60 2.84 9.28
C ASP A 545 -9.72 3.23 8.32
N ILE A 546 -10.20 2.28 7.51
CA ILE A 546 -11.19 2.57 6.47
C ILE A 546 -12.50 3.03 7.12
N GLY A 547 -12.95 4.22 6.74
CA GLY A 547 -14.10 4.90 7.34
C GLY A 547 -13.74 5.82 8.52
N GLY A 548 -12.44 5.94 8.85
CA GLY A 548 -11.90 6.72 9.95
C GLY A 548 -12.14 6.10 11.32
N PHE A 549 -11.15 6.26 12.20
CA PHE A 549 -11.17 5.75 13.57
C PHE A 549 -11.96 6.64 14.54
N ARG A 550 -11.55 7.91 14.65
CA ARG A 550 -12.16 8.89 15.58
C ARG A 550 -13.46 9.44 15.01
N ARG A 551 -14.57 9.21 15.70
CA ARG A 551 -15.92 9.59 15.24
C ARG A 551 -16.25 11.07 15.48
N GLU A 552 -15.48 11.73 16.32
CA GLU A 552 -15.54 13.18 16.59
C GLU A 552 -15.25 14.00 15.32
N GLY A 553 -14.64 13.39 14.29
CA GLY A 553 -14.44 13.99 12.97
C GLY A 553 -15.71 14.12 12.14
N ILE A 554 -16.81 13.45 12.54
CA ILE A 554 -18.11 13.55 11.87
C ILE A 554 -18.84 14.82 12.35
N PRO A 555 -19.31 15.69 11.45
CA PRO A 555 -20.07 16.89 11.83
C PRO A 555 -21.31 16.57 12.68
N TYR A 556 -21.46 17.31 13.78
CA TYR A 556 -22.54 17.16 14.74
C TYR A 556 -23.89 17.68 14.18
N ASN A 557 -25.02 17.09 14.60
CA ASN A 557 -26.35 17.65 14.40
C ASN A 557 -27.13 17.76 15.72
N GLU A 558 -28.14 18.62 15.74
CA GLU A 558 -28.91 19.07 16.91
C GLU A 558 -29.59 17.92 17.71
N ASN A 559 -29.68 16.71 17.13
CA ASN A 559 -30.36 15.56 17.71
C ASN A 559 -29.40 14.47 18.23
N HIS A 560 -28.14 14.80 18.56
CA HIS A 560 -27.14 13.83 19.07
C HIS A 560 -27.00 12.58 18.17
N SER A 561 -27.30 12.70 16.89
CA SER A 561 -27.28 11.60 15.92
C SER A 561 -26.52 12.08 14.70
N GLY A 562 -25.18 12.10 14.82
CA GLY A 562 -24.27 12.55 13.76
C GLY A 562 -24.79 12.21 12.37
N ASN A 563 -24.69 13.16 11.44
CA ASN A 563 -25.37 13.10 10.14
C ASN A 563 -25.14 11.73 9.46
N LEU A 564 -26.10 10.80 9.60
CA LEU A 564 -25.95 9.40 9.20
C LEU A 564 -25.68 9.29 7.69
N GLN A 565 -26.19 10.23 6.91
CA GLN A 565 -25.99 10.30 5.47
C GLN A 565 -24.59 10.77 5.11
N TYR A 566 -24.07 11.79 5.83
CA TYR A 566 -22.66 12.18 5.73
C TYR A 566 -21.74 11.01 6.07
N GLN A 567 -22.02 10.30 7.16
CA GLN A 567 -21.25 9.13 7.58
C GLN A 567 -21.31 8.03 6.51
N ALA A 568 -22.50 7.74 5.96
CA ALA A 568 -22.66 6.72 4.93
C ALA A 568 -21.90 7.05 3.65
N GLU A 569 -21.94 8.30 3.18
CA GLU A 569 -21.14 8.79 2.06
C GLU A 569 -19.65 8.67 2.34
N MET A 570 -19.20 9.23 3.47
CA MET A 570 -17.81 9.26 3.85
C MET A 570 -17.24 7.84 3.95
N TYR A 571 -17.94 6.94 4.65
CA TYR A 571 -17.55 5.54 4.77
C TYR A 571 -17.48 4.87 3.39
N THR A 572 -18.48 5.07 2.53
CA THR A 572 -18.53 4.41 1.21
C THR A 572 -17.42 4.90 0.28
N GLN A 573 -17.14 6.22 0.26
CA GLN A 573 -16.01 6.76 -0.49
C GLN A 573 -14.68 6.24 0.05
N TRP A 574 -14.51 6.23 1.37
CA TRP A 574 -13.30 5.70 2.00
C TRP A 574 -13.11 4.22 1.71
N PHE A 575 -14.18 3.43 1.79
CA PHE A 575 -14.16 2.00 1.48
C PHE A 575 -13.79 1.73 0.02
N ALA A 576 -14.34 2.51 -0.92
CA ALA A 576 -13.93 2.42 -2.32
C ALA A 576 -12.44 2.75 -2.52
N ASN A 577 -11.90 3.75 -1.83
CA ASN A 577 -10.45 4.05 -1.86
C ASN A 577 -9.64 2.92 -1.24
N GLY A 578 -10.00 2.44 -0.05
CA GLY A 578 -9.27 1.36 0.63
C GLY A 578 -9.30 0.04 -0.14
N ALA A 579 -10.40 -0.28 -0.84
CA ALA A 579 -10.47 -1.46 -1.71
C ALA A 579 -9.45 -1.42 -2.87
N TRP A 580 -9.05 -0.23 -3.32
CA TRP A 580 -8.00 -0.05 -4.32
C TRP A 580 -6.61 0.10 -3.69
N PHE A 581 -6.48 0.82 -2.58
CA PHE A 581 -5.18 1.31 -2.13
C PHE A 581 -4.64 0.66 -0.85
N ASP A 582 -5.48 -0.02 -0.07
CA ASP A 582 -5.06 -0.46 1.26
C ASP A 582 -4.69 -1.96 1.24
N VAL A 583 -3.63 -2.31 1.97
CA VAL A 583 -3.24 -3.70 2.25
C VAL A 583 -2.94 -3.82 3.74
N PRO A 584 -3.81 -4.48 4.55
CA PRO A 584 -5.09 -5.07 4.17
C PRO A 584 -6.21 -4.05 3.92
N VAL A 585 -7.32 -4.50 3.30
CA VAL A 585 -8.57 -3.72 3.28
C VAL A 585 -9.22 -3.86 4.66
N ARG A 586 -8.99 -2.87 5.53
CA ARG A 586 -9.36 -2.96 6.95
C ARG A 586 -10.27 -1.81 7.40
N PRO A 587 -11.61 -1.96 7.33
CA PRO A 587 -12.51 -1.09 8.07
C PRO A 587 -12.26 -1.23 9.57
N HIS A 588 -12.06 -0.09 10.23
CA HIS A 588 -11.77 -0.01 11.66
C HIS A 588 -12.28 1.30 12.24
N THR A 589 -12.89 1.23 13.42
CA THR A 589 -13.32 2.42 14.17
C THR A 589 -13.32 2.20 15.67
N ASP A 590 -13.22 3.30 16.39
CA ASP A 590 -13.57 3.39 17.79
C ASP A 590 -15.10 3.21 17.98
N ASN A 591 -15.49 2.12 18.66
CA ASN A 591 -16.90 1.84 18.99
C ASN A 591 -17.25 2.17 20.44
N SER A 592 -16.33 2.76 21.20
CA SER A 592 -16.44 3.00 22.65
C SER A 592 -17.20 4.30 23.00
N PHE A 593 -17.25 5.28 22.08
CA PHE A 593 -17.90 6.58 22.32
C PHE A 593 -19.40 6.54 22.00
N GLN A 594 -20.22 6.97 22.98
CA GLN A 594 -21.67 7.24 22.97
C GLN A 594 -22.64 6.11 23.37
N THR A 595 -23.38 6.41 24.44
CA THR A 595 -24.27 5.55 25.23
C THR A 595 -25.66 5.29 24.61
N ALA A 596 -25.88 5.61 23.33
CA ALA A 596 -27.21 5.47 22.72
C ALA A 596 -27.26 4.75 21.35
N LYS A 597 -26.16 4.67 20.58
CA LYS A 597 -26.08 3.89 19.33
C LYS A 597 -24.68 3.31 19.17
N ARG A 598 -24.58 1.98 19.09
CA ARG A 598 -23.31 1.28 18.84
C ARG A 598 -22.86 1.61 17.42
N TYR A 599 -21.68 2.20 17.27
CA TYR A 599 -21.07 2.38 15.96
C TYR A 599 -20.55 1.01 15.47
N GLU A 600 -20.89 0.66 14.23
CA GLU A 600 -20.44 -0.56 13.56
C GLU A 600 -19.32 -0.22 12.57
N THR A 601 -18.58 -1.22 12.11
CA THR A 601 -17.56 -1.06 11.05
C THR A 601 -17.81 -1.87 9.80
N SER A 602 -18.64 -2.91 9.90
CA SER A 602 -18.81 -3.87 8.81
C SER A 602 -19.47 -3.20 7.59
N PRO A 603 -18.95 -3.40 6.37
CA PRO A 603 -19.41 -2.68 5.18
C PRO A 603 -20.81 -3.06 4.70
N ASN A 604 -21.40 -4.13 5.24
CA ASN A 604 -22.79 -4.47 5.01
C ASN A 604 -23.75 -3.71 5.95
N LEU A 605 -23.25 -3.15 7.06
CA LEU A 605 -24.01 -2.40 8.06
C LEU A 605 -23.81 -0.89 7.95
N VAL A 606 -22.64 -0.44 7.48
CA VAL A 606 -22.29 0.99 7.36
C VAL A 606 -22.09 1.38 5.89
N GLY A 607 -22.55 2.58 5.54
CA GLY A 607 -22.47 3.07 4.17
C GLY A 607 -23.47 2.40 3.23
N TYR A 608 -23.21 2.50 1.94
CA TYR A 608 -24.11 1.97 0.91
C TYR A 608 -23.71 0.54 0.54
N LYS A 609 -24.39 -0.42 1.17
CA LYS A 609 -24.13 -1.87 1.05
C LYS A 609 -23.81 -2.35 -0.37
N GLN A 610 -24.63 -2.01 -1.37
CA GLN A 610 -24.41 -2.49 -2.75
C GLN A 610 -23.13 -1.93 -3.38
N ILE A 611 -22.78 -0.69 -3.05
CA ILE A 611 -21.55 -0.05 -3.52
C ILE A 611 -20.34 -0.70 -2.82
N ASN A 612 -20.41 -0.88 -1.51
CA ASN A 612 -19.36 -1.54 -0.74
C ASN A 612 -19.15 -2.98 -1.24
N LEU A 613 -20.23 -3.73 -1.51
CA LEU A 613 -20.17 -5.08 -2.05
C LEU A 613 -19.50 -5.12 -3.43
N ALA A 614 -19.86 -4.19 -4.32
CA ALA A 614 -19.26 -4.11 -5.65
C ALA A 614 -17.76 -3.83 -5.60
N ASN A 615 -17.33 -2.87 -4.77
CA ASN A 615 -15.91 -2.55 -4.57
C ASN A 615 -15.16 -3.71 -3.88
N THR A 616 -15.81 -4.40 -2.93
CA THR A 616 -15.26 -5.62 -2.32
C THR A 616 -15.03 -6.69 -3.39
N ARG A 617 -16.04 -7.04 -4.18
CA ARG A 617 -15.89 -8.08 -5.22
C ARG A 617 -14.81 -7.74 -6.24
N GLN A 618 -14.72 -6.49 -6.67
CA GLN A 618 -13.66 -6.03 -7.57
C GLN A 618 -12.26 -6.22 -6.98
N ARG A 619 -12.06 -5.92 -5.69
CA ARG A 619 -10.79 -6.21 -5.02
C ARG A 619 -10.46 -7.70 -5.06
N TYR A 620 -11.45 -8.56 -4.81
CA TYR A 620 -11.23 -10.01 -4.83
C TYR A 620 -10.93 -10.50 -6.25
N GLU A 621 -11.63 -10.01 -7.28
CA GLU A 621 -11.34 -10.31 -8.69
C GLU A 621 -9.89 -10.01 -9.04
N LEU A 622 -9.35 -8.88 -8.57
CA LEU A 622 -7.99 -8.42 -8.80
C LEU A 622 -6.92 -9.11 -7.95
N THR A 623 -7.28 -10.01 -7.03
CA THR A 623 -6.33 -10.67 -6.13
C THR A 623 -5.14 -11.29 -6.87
N PRO A 624 -5.29 -12.03 -8.00
CA PRO A 624 -4.14 -12.60 -8.70
C PRO A 624 -3.15 -11.55 -9.21
N TYR A 625 -3.64 -10.36 -9.60
CA TYR A 625 -2.81 -9.23 -10.01
C TYR A 625 -2.07 -8.64 -8.81
N TYR A 626 -2.78 -8.24 -7.74
CA TYR A 626 -2.14 -7.72 -6.51
C TYR A 626 -1.12 -8.69 -5.92
N TYR A 627 -1.47 -9.98 -5.89
CA TYR A 627 -0.60 -11.01 -5.34
C TYR A 627 0.67 -11.21 -6.16
N SER A 628 0.56 -11.12 -7.49
CA SER A 628 1.74 -11.12 -8.37
C SER A 628 2.58 -9.86 -8.18
N LEU A 629 1.97 -8.70 -7.92
CA LEU A 629 2.72 -7.48 -7.59
C LEU A 629 3.47 -7.60 -6.26
N ALA A 630 2.94 -8.31 -5.27
CA ALA A 630 3.65 -8.58 -4.00
C ALA A 630 4.95 -9.36 -4.24
N TYR A 631 4.91 -10.34 -5.15
CA TYR A 631 6.11 -11.02 -5.62
C TYR A 631 7.07 -10.08 -6.35
N ARG A 632 6.57 -9.13 -7.15
CA ARG A 632 7.43 -8.14 -7.81
C ARG A 632 8.09 -7.18 -6.81
N ALA A 633 7.37 -6.78 -5.76
CA ALA A 633 7.93 -5.99 -4.66
C ALA A 633 9.04 -6.77 -3.94
N HIS A 634 8.79 -8.03 -3.61
CA HIS A 634 9.74 -8.91 -2.93
C HIS A 634 11.00 -9.20 -3.76
N LEU A 635 10.86 -9.51 -5.05
CA LEU A 635 11.98 -9.93 -5.91
C LEU A 635 12.73 -8.73 -6.51
N PHE A 636 11.99 -7.73 -6.98
CA PHE A 636 12.50 -6.67 -7.85
C PHE A 636 12.38 -5.26 -7.26
N ALA A 637 11.90 -5.12 -6.02
CA ALA A 637 11.68 -3.81 -5.39
C ALA A 637 10.73 -2.90 -6.20
N GLU A 638 9.83 -3.48 -6.98
CA GLU A 638 8.81 -2.72 -7.70
C GLU A 638 7.60 -2.46 -6.81
N PRO A 639 7.15 -1.20 -6.68
CA PRO A 639 6.09 -0.87 -5.74
C PRO A 639 4.75 -1.48 -6.15
N LEU A 640 3.99 -1.94 -5.17
CA LEU A 640 2.64 -2.46 -5.38
C LEU A 640 1.68 -1.34 -5.76
N ILE A 641 1.80 -0.20 -5.07
CA ILE A 641 1.02 1.01 -5.29
C ILE A 641 2.00 2.16 -5.41
N ALA A 642 2.07 2.73 -6.61
CA ALA A 642 3.02 3.76 -6.95
C ALA A 642 2.31 5.11 -7.18
N PRO A 643 2.88 6.24 -6.75
CA PRO A 643 2.44 7.52 -7.29
C PRO A 643 2.76 7.60 -8.78
N LEU A 644 2.01 8.43 -9.52
CA LEU A 644 2.24 8.61 -10.96
C LEU A 644 3.68 9.05 -11.27
N VAL A 645 4.25 9.94 -10.45
CA VAL A 645 5.62 10.42 -10.63
C VAL A 645 6.66 9.29 -10.67
N PHE A 646 6.41 8.14 -10.05
CA PHE A 646 7.36 7.01 -10.05
C PHE A 646 7.64 6.48 -11.47
N TYR A 647 6.62 6.38 -12.32
CA TYR A 647 6.76 5.90 -13.72
C TYR A 647 6.72 7.03 -14.75
N PHE A 648 6.21 8.22 -14.38
CA PHE A 648 6.04 9.37 -15.25
C PHE A 648 6.85 10.59 -14.78
N GLN A 649 8.05 10.37 -14.23
CA GLN A 649 8.85 11.39 -13.55
C GLN A 649 9.23 12.63 -14.38
N ASN A 650 9.16 12.58 -15.72
CA ASN A 650 9.42 13.73 -16.60
C ASN A 650 8.17 14.56 -16.91
N ASP A 651 7.00 14.11 -16.48
CA ASP A 651 5.75 14.85 -16.65
C ASP A 651 5.61 15.84 -15.47
N PRO A 652 5.69 17.16 -15.70
CA PRO A 652 5.67 18.13 -14.61
C PRO A 652 4.33 18.22 -13.89
N VAL A 653 3.23 17.75 -14.50
CA VAL A 653 1.90 17.76 -13.85
C VAL A 653 1.86 16.72 -12.74
N VAL A 654 2.37 15.51 -13.01
CA VAL A 654 2.27 14.42 -12.03
C VAL A 654 3.20 14.59 -10.83
N ARG A 655 4.23 15.42 -10.94
CA ARG A 655 5.19 15.69 -9.85
C ARG A 655 4.53 16.36 -8.64
N ASN A 656 3.44 17.10 -8.85
CA ASN A 656 2.74 17.86 -7.81
C ASN A 656 1.42 17.20 -7.38
N MET A 657 1.18 15.93 -7.75
CA MET A 657 -0.11 15.28 -7.48
C MET A 657 0.05 13.91 -6.79
N GLY A 658 -0.68 13.72 -5.70
CA GLY A 658 -0.83 12.46 -4.97
C GLY A 658 -2.23 11.85 -5.09
N ASN A 659 -3.21 12.56 -5.67
CA ASN A 659 -4.62 12.16 -5.76
C ASN A 659 -4.96 11.16 -6.90
N GLN A 660 -3.93 10.65 -7.57
CA GLN A 660 -4.00 9.56 -8.56
C GLN A 660 -2.80 8.64 -8.37
N LYS A 661 -3.03 7.34 -8.41
CA LYS A 661 -1.99 6.32 -8.16
C LYS A 661 -2.08 5.20 -9.19
N LEU A 662 -0.98 4.48 -9.33
CA LEU A 662 -0.90 3.25 -10.11
C LEU A 662 -0.90 2.04 -9.18
N ILE A 663 -1.65 1.02 -9.54
CA ILE A 663 -1.54 -0.33 -8.99
C ILE A 663 -0.63 -1.11 -9.94
N GLY A 664 0.57 -1.44 -9.46
CA GLY A 664 1.68 -1.83 -10.31
C GLY A 664 1.99 -0.73 -11.33
N LYS A 665 2.27 -1.12 -12.57
CA LYS A 665 2.47 -0.17 -13.69
C LYS A 665 1.26 -0.09 -14.63
N ASP A 666 0.24 -0.91 -14.43
CA ASP A 666 -0.79 -1.16 -15.45
C ASP A 666 -2.11 -0.44 -15.21
N ILE A 667 -2.54 -0.27 -13.96
CA ILE A 667 -3.85 0.28 -13.60
C ILE A 667 -3.67 1.61 -12.88
N MET A 668 -4.21 2.69 -13.41
CA MET A 668 -4.28 4.01 -12.77
C MET A 668 -5.66 4.24 -12.16
N VAL A 669 -5.70 4.72 -10.91
CA VAL A 669 -6.95 4.97 -10.16
C VAL A 669 -6.92 6.39 -9.59
N GLY A 670 -8.03 7.11 -9.72
CA GLY A 670 -8.23 8.43 -9.12
C GLY A 670 -9.01 8.37 -7.80
N VAL A 671 -8.51 9.09 -6.79
CA VAL A 671 -9.08 9.19 -5.43
C VAL A 671 -10.34 10.04 -5.37
N VAL A 672 -11.45 9.53 -4.83
CA VAL A 672 -12.65 10.35 -4.55
C VAL A 672 -12.72 10.57 -3.04
N ALA A 673 -12.59 11.82 -2.59
CA ALA A 673 -12.41 12.15 -1.17
C ALA A 673 -13.00 13.52 -0.82
N LYS A 674 -14.16 13.83 -1.40
CA LYS A 674 -14.91 15.05 -1.11
C LYS A 674 -16.41 14.77 -1.10
N HIS A 675 -17.11 15.38 -0.13
CA HIS A 675 -18.56 15.29 -0.06
C HIS A 675 -19.20 15.83 -1.33
N GLY A 676 -20.10 15.05 -1.89
CA GLY A 676 -20.78 15.36 -3.13
C GLY A 676 -19.89 15.36 -4.38
N GLU A 677 -18.78 14.61 -4.39
CA GLU A 677 -17.87 14.48 -5.55
C GLU A 677 -18.35 13.42 -6.55
N TYR A 678 -19.30 13.81 -7.41
CA TYR A 678 -19.89 12.92 -8.44
C TYR A 678 -19.21 13.00 -9.81
N GLU A 679 -18.42 14.05 -9.99
CA GLU A 679 -17.56 14.26 -11.14
C GLU A 679 -16.24 14.79 -10.62
N ARG A 680 -15.13 14.37 -11.24
CA ARG A 680 -13.81 14.93 -10.94
C ARG A 680 -12.94 15.03 -12.16
N ASP A 681 -12.00 15.95 -12.13
CA ASP A 681 -10.98 16.04 -13.17
C ASP A 681 -9.94 14.94 -12.96
N ILE A 682 -9.58 14.25 -14.04
CA ILE A 682 -8.54 13.20 -14.05
C ILE A 682 -7.46 13.57 -15.05
N TYR A 683 -6.21 13.56 -14.62
CA TYR A 683 -5.08 13.71 -15.53
C TYR A 683 -4.69 12.35 -16.13
N LEU A 684 -4.59 12.27 -17.46
CA LEU A 684 -3.99 11.12 -18.13
C LEU A 684 -2.59 11.51 -18.61
N PRO A 685 -1.53 10.84 -18.14
CA PRO A 685 -0.20 11.00 -18.72
C PRO A 685 -0.19 10.63 -20.20
N LYS A 686 0.79 11.12 -20.94
CA LYS A 686 0.97 10.78 -22.36
C LYS A 686 0.97 9.26 -22.57
N GLY A 687 0.11 8.78 -23.44
CA GLY A 687 -0.01 7.36 -23.75
C GLY A 687 -1.43 6.97 -24.14
N GLN A 688 -1.60 5.69 -24.43
CA GLN A 688 -2.89 5.10 -24.73
C GLN A 688 -3.44 4.43 -23.47
N TRP A 689 -4.61 4.87 -23.05
CA TRP A 689 -5.31 4.45 -21.83
C TRP A 689 -6.66 3.86 -22.19
N ILE A 690 -7.18 3.00 -21.33
CA ILE A 690 -8.48 2.36 -21.51
C ILE A 690 -9.25 2.52 -20.20
N ASN A 691 -10.45 3.09 -20.25
CA ASN A 691 -11.33 3.12 -19.09
C ASN A 691 -11.64 1.66 -18.67
N TYR A 692 -11.26 1.29 -17.45
CA TYR A 692 -11.35 -0.08 -16.96
C TYR A 692 -12.79 -0.60 -16.89
N HIS A 693 -13.75 0.30 -16.62
CA HIS A 693 -15.15 -0.05 -16.43
C HIS A 693 -15.93 -0.12 -17.73
N THR A 694 -15.61 0.72 -18.72
CA THR A 694 -16.36 0.79 -19.99
C THR A 694 -15.62 0.20 -21.19
N ASN A 695 -14.35 -0.21 -21.02
CA ASN A 695 -13.48 -0.70 -22.09
C ASN A 695 -13.24 0.32 -23.22
N GLN A 696 -13.52 1.60 -22.96
CA GLN A 696 -13.30 2.67 -23.89
C GLN A 696 -11.82 3.06 -23.94
N TRP A 697 -11.25 3.08 -25.14
CA TRP A 697 -9.89 3.53 -25.40
C TRP A 697 -9.80 5.06 -25.49
N LEU A 698 -8.71 5.62 -24.97
CA LEU A 698 -8.42 7.04 -24.84
C LEU A 698 -6.96 7.25 -25.24
N ASN A 699 -6.69 8.13 -26.19
CA ASN A 699 -5.33 8.51 -26.54
C ASN A 699 -5.05 9.86 -25.90
N SER A 700 -4.08 9.92 -24.99
CA SER A 700 -3.73 11.14 -24.28
C SER A 700 -2.37 11.67 -24.69
N SER A 701 -2.28 12.97 -24.89
CA SER A 701 -1.01 13.69 -25.04
C SER A 701 -0.43 14.20 -23.70
N GLY A 702 -1.01 13.83 -22.55
CA GLY A 702 -0.73 14.45 -21.26
C GLY A 702 -1.78 15.53 -20.94
N GLU A 703 -3.02 15.14 -20.64
CA GLU A 703 -4.14 16.09 -20.55
C GLU A 703 -5.15 15.76 -19.45
N TRP A 704 -5.96 16.76 -19.08
CA TRP A 704 -7.04 16.63 -18.10
C TRP A 704 -8.35 16.21 -18.78
N LEU A 705 -8.88 15.05 -18.40
CA LEU A 705 -10.27 14.69 -18.60
C LEU A 705 -11.13 15.47 -17.61
N LYS A 706 -11.86 16.47 -18.11
CA LYS A 706 -12.69 17.33 -17.28
C LYS A 706 -14.01 16.66 -16.91
N SER A 707 -14.42 16.83 -15.65
CA SER A 707 -15.72 16.39 -15.14
C SER A 707 -16.02 14.92 -15.44
N PHE A 708 -15.06 14.03 -15.15
CA PHE A 708 -15.20 12.59 -15.33
C PHE A 708 -16.11 12.02 -14.23
N PRO A 709 -17.12 11.19 -14.55
CA PRO A 709 -18.08 10.70 -13.56
C PRO A 709 -17.43 9.71 -12.58
N THR A 710 -17.82 9.80 -11.30
CA THR A 710 -17.41 8.85 -10.25
C THR A 710 -18.44 7.75 -10.01
N TYR A 711 -19.61 7.82 -10.65
CA TYR A 711 -20.65 6.81 -10.60
C TYR A 711 -20.87 6.20 -11.98
N ILE A 712 -20.88 4.87 -12.04
CA ILE A 712 -21.16 4.08 -13.25
C ILE A 712 -22.13 2.98 -12.83
N ASP A 713 -23.28 2.90 -13.52
CA ASP A 713 -24.37 1.96 -13.22
C ASP A 713 -24.86 2.03 -11.76
N ALA A 714 -25.05 3.24 -11.24
CA ALA A 714 -25.43 3.53 -9.85
C ALA A 714 -24.45 3.04 -8.76
N ILE A 715 -23.26 2.60 -9.15
CA ILE A 715 -22.18 2.21 -8.24
C ILE A 715 -21.12 3.31 -8.25
N LEU A 716 -20.74 3.80 -7.06
CA LEU A 716 -19.52 4.60 -6.93
C LEU A 716 -18.34 3.71 -7.35
N ARG A 717 -17.67 4.11 -8.42
CA ARG A 717 -16.46 3.47 -8.94
C ARG A 717 -15.41 4.56 -9.11
N LEU A 718 -14.28 4.38 -8.45
CA LEU A 718 -13.17 5.29 -8.61
C LEU A 718 -12.76 5.37 -10.09
N PRO A 719 -12.49 6.57 -10.65
CA PRO A 719 -12.04 6.70 -12.02
C PRO A 719 -10.79 5.83 -12.28
N THR A 720 -10.95 4.78 -13.09
CA THR A 720 -9.94 3.74 -13.27
C THR A 720 -9.60 3.56 -14.75
N PHE A 721 -8.31 3.59 -15.06
CA PHE A 721 -7.77 3.49 -16.41
C PHE A 721 -6.66 2.47 -16.46
N VAL A 722 -6.57 1.71 -17.55
CA VAL A 722 -5.52 0.71 -17.78
C VAL A 722 -4.70 1.15 -18.97
N ARG A 723 -3.37 1.04 -18.91
CA ARG A 723 -2.53 1.37 -20.07
C ARG A 723 -2.70 0.32 -21.19
N SER A 724 -2.51 0.75 -22.43
CA SER A 724 -2.35 -0.18 -23.56
C SER A 724 -1.20 -1.15 -23.31
N GLY A 725 -1.40 -2.41 -23.71
CA GLY A 725 -0.48 -3.53 -23.52
C GLY A 725 -0.64 -4.24 -22.17
N ALA A 726 -1.49 -3.77 -21.26
CA ALA A 726 -1.68 -4.44 -19.98
C ALA A 726 -2.32 -5.83 -20.11
N ILE A 727 -1.91 -6.73 -19.22
CA ILE A 727 -2.48 -8.07 -19.04
C ILE A 727 -2.81 -8.20 -17.56
N ILE A 728 -4.10 -8.21 -17.23
CA ILE A 728 -4.58 -8.23 -15.84
C ILE A 728 -5.15 -9.63 -15.55
N PRO A 729 -4.46 -10.48 -14.77
CA PRO A 729 -5.02 -11.73 -14.31
C PRO A 729 -6.07 -11.48 -13.22
N LEU A 730 -7.18 -12.18 -13.35
CA LEU A 730 -8.34 -12.09 -12.47
C LEU A 730 -8.74 -13.49 -12.01
N MET A 731 -9.37 -13.55 -10.83
CA MET A 731 -10.10 -14.74 -10.39
C MET A 731 -11.60 -14.54 -10.59
N HIS A 732 -12.33 -15.65 -10.72
CA HIS A 732 -13.79 -15.61 -10.74
C HIS A 732 -14.35 -15.24 -9.36
N VAL A 733 -15.31 -14.30 -9.32
CA VAL A 733 -15.97 -13.86 -8.09
C VAL A 733 -17.48 -13.77 -8.32
N ASP A 734 -18.25 -14.34 -7.39
CA ASP A 734 -19.71 -14.27 -7.39
C ASP A 734 -20.26 -14.24 -5.96
N ALA A 735 -21.53 -14.60 -5.79
CA ALA A 735 -22.21 -14.61 -4.50
C ALA A 735 -21.79 -15.76 -3.57
N GLU A 736 -21.10 -16.79 -4.10
CA GLU A 736 -20.63 -17.95 -3.34
C GLU A 736 -19.17 -17.77 -2.87
N THR A 737 -18.43 -16.85 -3.48
CA THR A 737 -17.05 -16.54 -3.09
C THR A 737 -16.99 -16.09 -1.64
N LYS A 738 -16.25 -16.85 -0.83
CA LYS A 738 -16.09 -16.63 0.61
C LYS A 738 -14.85 -15.81 0.97
N ASN A 739 -13.73 -16.00 0.26
CA ASN A 739 -12.45 -15.36 0.58
C ASN A 739 -11.53 -15.27 -0.66
N VAL A 740 -10.35 -14.66 -0.53
CA VAL A 740 -9.38 -14.47 -1.65
C VAL A 740 -8.75 -15.77 -2.17
N LEU A 741 -8.94 -16.90 -1.49
CA LEU A 741 -8.54 -18.21 -2.00
C LEU A 741 -9.57 -18.80 -2.96
N GLY A 742 -10.70 -18.13 -3.18
CA GLY A 742 -11.81 -18.62 -4.01
C GLY A 742 -12.69 -19.63 -3.29
N ALA A 743 -12.56 -19.80 -1.96
CA ALA A 743 -13.37 -20.75 -1.21
C ALA A 743 -14.86 -20.50 -1.41
N GLY A 744 -15.67 -21.57 -1.42
CA GLY A 744 -17.10 -21.51 -1.72
C GLY A 744 -17.42 -21.52 -3.21
N ASN A 745 -16.47 -21.24 -4.09
CA ASN A 745 -16.64 -21.33 -5.54
C ASN A 745 -16.00 -22.61 -6.10
N SER A 746 -16.62 -23.22 -7.12
CA SER A 746 -16.09 -24.39 -7.82
C SER A 746 -15.27 -24.05 -9.08
N LYS A 747 -15.34 -22.80 -9.56
CA LYS A 747 -14.67 -22.33 -10.77
C LYS A 747 -13.25 -21.86 -10.46
N ASN A 748 -12.28 -22.67 -10.85
CA ASN A 748 -10.84 -22.38 -10.73
C ASN A 748 -10.24 -21.75 -12.00
N ASP A 749 -11.06 -21.00 -12.73
CA ASP A 749 -10.70 -20.43 -14.03
C ASP A 749 -9.58 -19.38 -13.91
N LEU A 750 -8.64 -19.39 -14.85
CA LEU A 750 -7.72 -18.27 -15.04
C LEU A 750 -8.36 -17.29 -16.02
N ILE A 751 -8.77 -16.12 -15.51
CA ILE A 751 -9.33 -15.05 -16.34
C ILE A 751 -8.22 -14.03 -16.63
N LEU A 752 -8.05 -13.65 -17.89
CA LEU A 752 -7.09 -12.65 -18.33
C LEU A 752 -7.82 -11.52 -19.03
N LYS A 753 -7.80 -10.32 -18.45
CA LYS A 753 -8.25 -9.10 -19.15
C LYS A 753 -7.06 -8.50 -19.88
N VAL A 754 -7.11 -8.52 -21.21
CA VAL A 754 -5.98 -8.18 -22.08
C VAL A 754 -6.31 -6.98 -22.94
N TYR A 755 -5.42 -5.98 -22.90
CA TYR A 755 -5.50 -4.75 -23.68
C TYR A 755 -4.37 -4.77 -24.72
N PRO A 756 -4.55 -5.42 -25.87
CA PRO A 756 -3.43 -5.74 -26.76
C PRO A 756 -2.86 -4.48 -27.43
N ASP A 757 -1.53 -4.38 -27.46
CA ASP A 757 -0.76 -3.31 -28.10
C ASP A 757 0.03 -3.91 -29.28
N GLU A 758 0.52 -3.06 -30.18
CA GLU A 758 1.40 -3.53 -31.27
C GLU A 758 2.77 -3.97 -30.75
N ARG A 759 3.19 -3.44 -29.60
CA ARG A 759 4.36 -3.90 -28.86
C ARG A 759 4.02 -5.17 -28.10
N ASN A 760 4.96 -6.10 -28.08
CA ASN A 760 4.89 -7.27 -27.23
C ASN A 760 4.76 -6.83 -25.76
N SER A 761 3.67 -7.24 -25.12
CA SER A 761 3.50 -7.10 -23.69
C SER A 761 3.65 -8.43 -22.96
N GLN A 762 4.06 -8.36 -21.70
CA GLN A 762 4.26 -9.53 -20.86
C GLN A 762 3.81 -9.25 -19.43
N PHE A 763 3.22 -10.27 -18.81
CA PHE A 763 2.96 -10.36 -17.38
C PHE A 763 3.35 -11.76 -16.89
N THR A 764 3.98 -11.85 -15.73
CA THR A 764 4.26 -13.14 -15.07
C THR A 764 3.30 -13.29 -13.91
N LEU A 765 2.39 -14.26 -14.02
CA LEU A 765 1.48 -14.65 -12.95
C LEU A 765 2.25 -15.47 -11.91
N TYR A 766 2.21 -15.05 -10.66
CA TYR A 766 2.76 -15.80 -9.52
C TYR A 766 1.63 -16.49 -8.74
N GLU A 767 1.80 -17.78 -8.51
CA GLU A 767 0.88 -18.61 -7.73
C GLU A 767 1.66 -19.43 -6.71
N ASP A 768 1.08 -19.59 -5.52
CA ASP A 768 1.51 -20.49 -4.46
C ASP A 768 0.27 -20.85 -3.60
N ASP A 769 0.48 -21.49 -2.45
CA ASP A 769 -0.59 -21.83 -1.52
C ASP A 769 -1.14 -20.64 -0.69
N GLY A 770 -0.55 -19.45 -0.83
CA GLY A 770 -0.96 -18.24 -0.15
C GLY A 770 -0.67 -18.18 1.35
N SER A 771 0.04 -19.15 1.93
CA SER A 771 0.14 -19.28 3.40
C SER A 771 1.52 -19.69 3.90
N THR A 772 2.20 -20.59 3.19
CA THR A 772 3.42 -21.20 3.71
C THR A 772 4.67 -20.44 3.29
N ILE A 773 5.72 -20.63 4.10
CA ILE A 773 7.06 -20.10 3.87
C ILE A 773 8.07 -21.11 4.43
N SER A 774 9.20 -21.21 3.77
CA SER A 774 10.40 -21.90 4.28
C SER A 774 11.55 -20.89 4.31
N TYR A 775 12.69 -21.27 4.86
CA TYR A 775 13.81 -20.33 5.02
C TYR A 775 15.14 -20.98 4.64
N THR A 776 16.09 -20.18 4.15
CA THR A 776 17.51 -20.58 4.10
C THR A 776 18.11 -20.61 5.50
N GLU A 777 19.33 -21.13 5.64
CA GLU A 777 20.09 -21.07 6.89
C GLU A 777 20.32 -19.62 7.37
N ASN A 778 20.45 -18.68 6.43
CA ASN A 778 20.61 -17.25 6.70
C ASN A 778 19.27 -16.53 6.96
N LYS A 779 18.20 -17.26 7.23
CA LYS A 779 16.84 -16.74 7.47
C LYS A 779 16.17 -16.05 6.28
N GLU A 780 16.64 -16.28 5.05
CA GLU A 780 15.98 -15.73 3.86
C GLU A 780 14.73 -16.52 3.48
N PRO A 781 13.62 -15.86 3.14
CA PRO A 781 12.37 -16.54 2.80
C PRO A 781 12.47 -17.31 1.49
N ILE A 782 11.87 -18.50 1.46
CA ILE A 782 11.72 -19.36 0.29
C ILE A 782 10.25 -19.67 0.11
N TYR A 783 9.71 -19.34 -1.06
CA TYR A 783 8.33 -19.63 -1.44
C TYR A 783 8.30 -20.72 -2.52
N GLN A 784 7.50 -21.77 -2.29
CA GLN A 784 7.19 -22.73 -3.35
C GLN A 784 6.19 -22.10 -4.29
N THR A 785 6.65 -21.72 -5.48
CA THR A 785 5.85 -20.99 -6.45
C THR A 785 5.68 -21.74 -7.74
N ARG A 786 4.57 -21.44 -8.41
CA ARG A 786 4.35 -21.68 -9.82
C ARG A 786 4.25 -20.34 -10.53
N THR A 787 5.02 -20.16 -11.59
CA THR A 787 4.95 -18.98 -12.46
C THR A 787 4.37 -19.34 -13.81
N THR A 788 3.59 -18.43 -14.38
CA THR A 788 3.07 -18.54 -15.76
C THR A 788 3.35 -17.23 -16.48
N ASP A 789 4.21 -17.28 -17.49
CA ASP A 789 4.46 -16.14 -18.37
C ASP A 789 3.29 -16.00 -19.36
N ILE A 790 2.74 -14.80 -19.44
CA ILE A 790 1.64 -14.47 -20.33
C ILE A 790 2.09 -13.34 -21.22
N LYS A 791 1.98 -13.51 -22.54
CA LYS A 791 2.38 -12.51 -23.53
C LYS A 791 1.19 -12.14 -24.41
N ALA A 792 1.10 -10.89 -24.81
CA ALA A 792 0.09 -10.45 -25.75
C ALA A 792 0.68 -9.48 -26.79
N VAL A 793 0.18 -9.56 -28.01
CA VAL A 793 0.56 -8.66 -29.10
C VAL A 793 -0.57 -8.58 -30.13
N LYS A 794 -0.74 -7.41 -30.74
CA LYS A 794 -1.61 -7.19 -31.89
C LYS A 794 -0.75 -6.88 -33.12
N SER A 795 -0.81 -7.75 -34.13
CA SER A 795 -0.17 -7.53 -35.42
C SER A 795 -1.24 -7.38 -36.50
N GLY A 796 -1.45 -6.15 -36.97
CA GLY A 796 -2.53 -5.81 -37.89
C GLY A 796 -3.91 -6.20 -37.34
N ASN A 797 -4.59 -7.12 -38.05
CA ASN A 797 -5.92 -7.62 -37.69
C ASN A 797 -5.89 -8.87 -36.80
N ILE A 798 -4.73 -9.25 -36.27
CA ILE A 798 -4.59 -10.44 -35.43
C ILE A 798 -4.12 -10.00 -34.05
N ALA A 799 -4.87 -10.36 -33.01
CA ALA A 799 -4.38 -10.31 -31.64
C ALA A 799 -4.06 -11.72 -31.15
N THR A 800 -2.88 -11.89 -30.58
CA THR A 800 -2.43 -13.17 -30.02
C THR A 800 -2.19 -13.00 -28.52
N VAL A 801 -2.68 -13.95 -27.73
CA VAL A 801 -2.44 -14.06 -26.29
C VAL A 801 -1.86 -15.45 -26.01
N ASN A 802 -0.60 -15.48 -25.61
CA ASN A 802 0.13 -16.70 -25.27
C ASN A 802 0.16 -16.86 -23.75
N ILE A 803 -0.45 -17.93 -23.26
CA ILE A 803 -0.32 -18.42 -21.89
C ILE A 803 0.69 -19.55 -21.96
N GLU A 804 1.94 -19.27 -21.55
CA GLU A 804 3.02 -20.24 -21.59
C GLU A 804 2.76 -21.37 -20.58
N LYS A 805 3.43 -22.51 -20.76
CA LYS A 805 3.42 -23.57 -19.76
C LYS A 805 3.92 -23.06 -18.42
N ALA A 806 3.22 -23.45 -17.35
CA ALA A 806 3.61 -23.07 -16.01
C ALA A 806 4.95 -23.70 -15.61
N LYS A 807 5.75 -22.98 -14.83
CA LYS A 807 7.06 -23.40 -14.30
C LYS A 807 7.01 -23.43 -12.78
N GLY A 808 7.59 -24.46 -12.19
CA GLY A 808 7.50 -24.70 -10.73
C GLY A 808 6.18 -25.33 -10.31
N ALA A 809 6.07 -25.64 -9.02
CA ALA A 809 4.91 -26.30 -8.43
C ALA A 809 4.83 -25.98 -6.94
N TYR A 810 3.64 -26.14 -6.38
CA TYR A 810 3.37 -26.04 -4.95
C TYR A 810 2.22 -26.98 -4.57
N LYS A 811 2.08 -27.28 -3.28
CA LYS A 811 1.01 -28.16 -2.79
C LYS A 811 -0.37 -27.54 -3.06
N GLY A 812 -1.24 -28.29 -3.74
CA GLY A 812 -2.59 -27.81 -4.09
C GLY A 812 -2.65 -26.96 -5.36
N ALA A 813 -1.57 -26.86 -6.13
CA ALA A 813 -1.59 -26.18 -7.42
C ALA A 813 -2.63 -26.78 -8.38
N ILE A 814 -3.50 -25.92 -8.94
CA ILE A 814 -4.55 -26.32 -9.89
C ILE A 814 -3.90 -26.84 -11.18
N GLN A 815 -3.97 -28.14 -11.45
CA GLN A 815 -3.27 -28.75 -12.58
C GLN A 815 -3.95 -28.49 -13.93
N GLN A 816 -5.27 -28.37 -13.96
CA GLN A 816 -6.04 -28.10 -15.18
C GLN A 816 -7.17 -27.12 -14.85
N ARG A 817 -7.44 -26.18 -15.75
CA ARG A 817 -8.49 -25.16 -15.59
C ARG A 817 -8.93 -24.61 -16.92
N ASN A 818 -10.08 -23.94 -16.96
CA ASN A 818 -10.39 -23.08 -18.09
C ASN A 818 -9.44 -21.88 -18.08
N ASN A 819 -9.11 -21.42 -19.28
CA ASN A 819 -8.46 -20.14 -19.49
C ASN A 819 -9.46 -19.26 -20.24
N ILE A 820 -9.78 -18.11 -19.66
CA ILE A 820 -10.73 -17.16 -20.23
C ILE A 820 -9.96 -15.90 -20.58
N VAL A 821 -9.95 -15.52 -21.86
CA VAL A 821 -9.36 -14.27 -22.32
C VAL A 821 -10.47 -13.28 -22.63
N GLN A 822 -10.50 -12.19 -21.85
CA GLN A 822 -11.28 -10.99 -22.09
C GLN A 822 -10.41 -10.01 -22.88
N LEU A 823 -10.45 -10.10 -24.21
CA LEU A 823 -9.68 -9.24 -25.10
C LEU A 823 -10.45 -7.93 -25.33
N VAL A 824 -9.92 -6.83 -24.81
CA VAL A 824 -10.45 -5.49 -25.04
C VAL A 824 -9.71 -4.89 -26.24
N ALA A 825 -10.24 -5.02 -27.46
CA ALA A 825 -9.55 -4.62 -28.69
C ALA A 825 -10.11 -3.31 -29.26
N LEU A 826 -9.24 -2.32 -29.50
CA LEU A 826 -9.63 -0.99 -30.01
C LEU A 826 -10.45 -1.07 -31.31
N ASN A 827 -11.71 -0.63 -31.25
CA ASN A 827 -12.65 -0.53 -32.37
C ASN A 827 -12.67 -1.81 -33.23
N ALA A 828 -12.65 -2.96 -32.57
CA ALA A 828 -12.60 -4.25 -33.24
C ALA A 828 -13.58 -5.26 -32.66
N LYS A 829 -14.00 -6.19 -33.52
CA LYS A 829 -14.70 -7.43 -33.13
C LYS A 829 -13.99 -8.63 -33.73
N ALA A 830 -14.16 -9.81 -33.13
CA ALA A 830 -13.61 -11.04 -33.69
C ALA A 830 -14.54 -11.64 -34.77
N THR A 831 -13.94 -12.19 -35.82
CA THR A 831 -14.58 -13.02 -36.86
C THR A 831 -14.27 -14.50 -36.68
N ALA A 832 -13.14 -14.82 -36.04
CA ALA A 832 -12.78 -16.16 -35.62
C ALA A 832 -11.82 -16.09 -34.43
N VAL A 833 -11.91 -17.09 -33.56
CA VAL A 833 -10.95 -17.31 -32.47
C VAL A 833 -10.47 -18.74 -32.52
N THR A 834 -9.17 -18.96 -32.39
CA THR A 834 -8.57 -20.29 -32.26
C THR A 834 -7.79 -20.42 -30.95
N VAL A 835 -7.74 -21.62 -30.40
CA VAL A 835 -6.82 -22.00 -29.31
C VAL A 835 -5.92 -23.11 -29.82
N ASN A 836 -4.60 -22.89 -29.83
CA ASN A 836 -3.60 -23.82 -30.37
C ASN A 836 -3.95 -24.30 -31.79
N GLY A 837 -4.34 -23.36 -32.67
CA GLY A 837 -4.78 -23.64 -34.05
C GLY A 837 -6.19 -24.22 -34.19
N THR A 838 -6.83 -24.70 -33.11
CA THR A 838 -8.20 -25.25 -33.16
C THR A 838 -9.24 -24.14 -33.05
N LYS A 839 -10.16 -24.04 -34.01
CA LYS A 839 -11.25 -23.06 -34.01
C LYS A 839 -12.22 -23.27 -32.83
N LEU A 840 -12.54 -22.19 -32.13
CA LEU A 840 -13.57 -22.16 -31.09
C LEU A 840 -14.95 -21.87 -31.70
N PRO A 841 -16.04 -22.49 -31.18
CA PRO A 841 -17.40 -22.16 -31.60
C PRO A 841 -17.74 -20.72 -31.20
N GLN A 842 -18.39 -19.99 -32.10
CA GLN A 842 -18.94 -18.67 -31.81
C GLN A 842 -20.30 -18.84 -31.14
N LEU A 843 -20.52 -18.14 -30.03
CA LEU A 843 -21.74 -18.14 -29.24
C LEU A 843 -22.41 -16.77 -29.37
N ASN A 844 -23.72 -16.70 -29.12
CA ASN A 844 -24.48 -15.47 -29.39
C ASN A 844 -24.39 -14.46 -28.25
N ASN A 845 -24.28 -14.94 -27.01
CA ASN A 845 -24.41 -14.11 -25.81
C ASN A 845 -23.70 -14.73 -24.60
N LYS A 846 -23.70 -13.99 -23.49
CA LYS A 846 -23.09 -14.40 -22.22
C LYS A 846 -23.68 -15.71 -21.66
N THR A 847 -25.00 -15.89 -21.73
CA THR A 847 -25.67 -17.06 -21.17
C THR A 847 -25.24 -18.35 -21.89
N GLU A 848 -25.21 -18.33 -23.22
CA GLU A 848 -24.66 -19.45 -24.01
C GLU A 848 -23.18 -19.69 -23.69
N PHE A 849 -22.39 -18.62 -23.53
CA PHE A 849 -20.97 -18.71 -23.17
C PHE A 849 -20.72 -19.34 -21.80
N GLU A 850 -21.51 -18.98 -20.80
CA GLU A 850 -21.39 -19.55 -19.45
C GLU A 850 -21.75 -21.04 -19.43
N GLY A 851 -22.74 -21.46 -20.24
CA GLY A 851 -23.17 -22.86 -20.34
C GLY A 851 -22.31 -23.78 -21.23
N ALA A 852 -21.51 -23.23 -22.14
CA ALA A 852 -20.66 -24.02 -23.05
C ALA A 852 -19.33 -24.45 -22.40
N ASP A 853 -18.74 -25.58 -22.80
CA ASP A 853 -17.40 -25.98 -22.31
C ASP A 853 -16.28 -25.08 -22.85
N ARG A 854 -16.39 -24.73 -24.14
CA ARG A 854 -15.45 -23.86 -24.86
C ARG A 854 -16.19 -23.03 -25.89
N GLY A 855 -15.65 -21.87 -26.24
CA GLY A 855 -16.30 -20.98 -27.20
C GLY A 855 -15.90 -19.53 -27.02
N TRP A 856 -16.45 -18.65 -27.85
CA TRP A 856 -16.22 -17.21 -27.76
C TRP A 856 -17.43 -16.43 -28.24
N TYR A 857 -17.57 -15.19 -27.80
CA TYR A 857 -18.56 -14.26 -28.34
C TYR A 857 -18.04 -12.82 -28.33
N ASN A 858 -18.62 -11.98 -29.18
CA ASN A 858 -18.39 -10.53 -29.15
C ASN A 858 -19.32 -9.92 -28.10
N ALA A 859 -18.77 -9.44 -26.98
CA ALA A 859 -19.56 -8.93 -25.86
C ALA A 859 -20.04 -7.48 -26.05
N GLY A 860 -19.59 -6.80 -27.11
CA GLY A 860 -19.84 -5.37 -27.33
C GLY A 860 -18.77 -4.50 -26.66
N ASP A 861 -18.82 -3.19 -26.90
CA ASP A 861 -17.93 -2.21 -26.25
C ASP A 861 -16.44 -2.58 -26.30
N ASN A 862 -15.93 -2.93 -27.48
CA ASN A 862 -14.55 -3.38 -27.71
C ASN A 862 -14.15 -4.71 -27.01
N LEU A 863 -15.08 -5.42 -26.37
CA LEU A 863 -14.78 -6.64 -25.62
C LEU A 863 -15.14 -7.91 -26.41
N ILE A 864 -14.18 -8.82 -26.47
CA ILE A 864 -14.33 -10.18 -26.98
C ILE A 864 -13.97 -11.13 -25.84
N ILE A 865 -14.80 -12.13 -25.58
CA ILE A 865 -14.53 -13.11 -24.52
C ILE A 865 -14.39 -14.49 -25.14
N ALA A 866 -13.30 -15.18 -24.85
CA ALA A 866 -13.03 -16.55 -25.33
C ALA A 866 -12.64 -17.46 -24.17
N LYS A 867 -13.15 -18.70 -24.18
CA LYS A 867 -12.86 -19.76 -23.20
C LYS A 867 -12.26 -20.96 -23.90
N SER A 868 -11.12 -21.44 -23.41
CA SER A 868 -10.39 -22.55 -24.02
C SER A 868 -11.06 -23.92 -23.85
N GLY A 869 -11.90 -24.09 -22.83
CA GLY A 869 -12.11 -25.38 -22.19
C GLY A 869 -10.97 -25.72 -21.23
N ILE A 870 -11.08 -26.84 -20.52
CA ILE A 870 -10.08 -27.28 -19.54
C ILE A 870 -8.80 -27.71 -20.27
N ILE A 871 -7.69 -27.04 -19.99
CA ILE A 871 -6.36 -27.39 -20.51
C ILE A 871 -5.38 -27.43 -19.33
N GLY A 872 -4.44 -28.39 -19.36
CA GLY A 872 -3.42 -28.54 -18.33
C GLY A 872 -2.46 -27.35 -18.24
N ALA A 873 -2.07 -26.98 -17.02
CA ALA A 873 -1.18 -25.84 -16.73
C ALA A 873 0.21 -26.01 -17.38
N GLU A 874 0.65 -27.25 -17.58
CA GLU A 874 1.91 -27.66 -18.21
C GLU A 874 1.95 -27.48 -19.74
N GLN A 875 0.82 -27.14 -20.36
CA GLN A 875 0.71 -26.94 -21.81
C GLN A 875 0.69 -25.45 -22.16
N ASN A 876 1.26 -25.08 -23.31
CA ASN A 876 1.09 -23.76 -23.88
C ASN A 876 -0.34 -23.57 -24.40
N LYS A 877 -0.91 -22.38 -24.24
CA LYS A 877 -2.19 -21.99 -24.85
C LYS A 877 -2.00 -20.69 -25.63
N GLU A 878 -2.09 -20.79 -26.94
CA GLU A 878 -2.13 -19.63 -27.83
C GLU A 878 -3.59 -19.35 -28.20
N PHE A 879 -4.14 -18.25 -27.69
CA PHE A 879 -5.37 -17.67 -28.22
C PHE A 879 -5.02 -16.74 -29.39
N LYS A 880 -5.65 -16.97 -30.54
CA LYS A 880 -5.53 -16.09 -31.71
C LYS A 880 -6.90 -15.57 -32.10
N PHE A 881 -7.03 -14.25 -32.12
CA PHE A 881 -8.25 -13.54 -32.47
C PHE A 881 -8.06 -12.89 -33.84
N ASN A 882 -8.83 -13.34 -34.83
CA ASN A 882 -8.93 -12.65 -36.12
C ASN A 882 -9.96 -11.53 -35.98
N LEU A 883 -9.50 -10.30 -36.13
CA LEU A 883 -10.27 -9.09 -35.88
C LEU A 883 -10.71 -8.44 -37.20
N THR A 884 -11.86 -7.80 -37.15
CA THR A 884 -12.29 -6.83 -38.16
C THR A 884 -12.61 -5.52 -37.46
N SER A 885 -12.40 -4.41 -38.16
CA SER A 885 -12.79 -3.10 -37.64
C SER A 885 -14.30 -3.02 -37.45
N ILE A 886 -14.69 -2.29 -36.42
CA ILE A 886 -16.04 -1.76 -36.23
C ILE A 886 -15.95 -0.22 -36.22
N PRO A 887 -17.06 0.49 -36.49
CA PRO A 887 -17.06 1.95 -36.45
C PRO A 887 -16.56 2.47 -35.10
N THR A 888 -15.72 3.50 -35.13
CA THR A 888 -15.28 4.19 -33.92
C THR A 888 -16.46 4.86 -33.23
N THR A 889 -16.49 4.78 -31.91
CA THR A 889 -17.54 5.38 -31.08
C THR A 889 -16.98 6.27 -29.98
N THR A 890 -17.74 7.26 -29.54
CA THR A 890 -17.47 8.08 -28.35
C THR A 890 -18.36 7.67 -27.19
N SER A 891 -18.00 8.14 -25.99
CA SER A 891 -18.90 8.17 -24.84
C SER A 891 -19.25 9.61 -24.47
N ILE A 892 -20.44 9.78 -23.88
CA ILE A 892 -20.94 11.04 -23.35
C ILE A 892 -21.51 10.77 -21.97
N ASN A 893 -21.15 11.60 -20.99
CA ASN A 893 -21.83 11.61 -19.71
C ASN A 893 -23.06 12.54 -19.80
N PHE A 894 -24.25 11.96 -19.86
CA PHE A 894 -25.50 12.73 -19.87
C PHE A 894 -25.87 13.13 -18.46
N VAL A 895 -26.24 14.39 -18.28
CA VAL A 895 -26.57 14.95 -16.96
C VAL A 895 -27.92 15.66 -17.01
N CYS A 896 -28.85 15.15 -16.19
CA CYS A 896 -30.16 15.74 -15.96
C CYS A 896 -30.19 16.44 -14.60
N ASP A 897 -30.16 17.77 -14.63
CA ASP A 897 -30.13 18.64 -13.45
C ASP A 897 -31.54 18.98 -12.95
N ASN A 898 -31.64 19.30 -11.66
CA ASN A 898 -32.86 19.80 -11.01
C ASN A 898 -34.04 18.82 -11.02
N ALA A 899 -33.74 17.52 -11.02
CA ALA A 899 -34.75 16.47 -11.07
C ALA A 899 -34.98 15.87 -9.69
N TRP A 900 -35.92 16.42 -8.93
CA TRP A 900 -36.38 15.80 -7.69
C TRP A 900 -37.25 14.57 -8.01
N THR A 901 -36.99 13.47 -7.33
CA THR A 901 -37.78 12.22 -7.43
C THR A 901 -38.50 11.95 -6.12
N LYS A 902 -39.53 11.09 -6.15
CA LYS A 902 -40.15 10.43 -4.98
C LYS A 902 -39.75 8.95 -4.94
N PRO A 903 -39.86 8.24 -3.80
CA PRO A 903 -39.61 6.80 -3.77
C PRO A 903 -40.40 6.08 -4.88
N GLY A 904 -39.71 5.24 -5.65
CA GLY A 904 -40.27 4.57 -6.83
C GLY A 904 -40.20 5.36 -8.14
N GLU A 905 -39.77 6.61 -8.12
CA GLU A 905 -39.47 7.39 -9.34
C GLU A 905 -37.99 7.24 -9.75
N SER A 906 -37.68 7.45 -11.02
CA SER A 906 -36.30 7.40 -11.53
C SER A 906 -36.13 8.31 -12.74
N ILE A 907 -34.91 8.84 -12.93
CA ILE A 907 -34.57 9.70 -14.06
C ILE A 907 -33.85 8.90 -15.13
N TYR A 908 -34.17 9.17 -16.39
CA TYR A 908 -33.60 8.52 -17.55
C TYR A 908 -33.23 9.57 -18.61
N VAL A 909 -32.39 9.15 -19.54
CA VAL A 909 -32.13 9.83 -20.80
C VAL A 909 -32.70 9.02 -21.96
N VAL A 910 -33.35 9.70 -22.90
CA VAL A 910 -33.86 9.11 -24.14
C VAL A 910 -33.53 10.04 -25.31
N GLY A 911 -33.31 9.48 -26.51
CA GLY A 911 -32.91 10.29 -27.66
C GLY A 911 -32.93 9.55 -28.98
N ASN A 912 -32.47 10.21 -30.04
CA ASN A 912 -32.53 9.73 -31.43
C ASN A 912 -31.50 8.64 -31.78
N GLN A 913 -30.61 8.28 -30.86
CA GLN A 913 -29.60 7.23 -31.07
C GLN A 913 -30.07 5.90 -30.50
N PRO A 914 -29.66 4.75 -31.07
CA PRO A 914 -30.01 3.42 -30.54
C PRO A 914 -29.61 3.23 -29.08
N GLN A 915 -28.45 3.76 -28.69
CA GLN A 915 -27.90 3.74 -27.34
C GLN A 915 -28.77 4.55 -26.35
N LEU A 916 -29.58 5.48 -26.86
CA LEU A 916 -30.54 6.28 -26.10
C LEU A 916 -32.00 5.85 -26.36
N GLY A 917 -32.21 4.67 -26.97
CA GLY A 917 -33.52 4.07 -27.14
C GLY A 917 -34.34 4.54 -28.34
N ASN A 918 -33.80 5.37 -29.27
CA ASN A 918 -34.54 5.87 -30.44
C ASN A 918 -35.92 6.49 -30.09
N TRP A 919 -35.96 7.32 -29.05
CA TRP A 919 -37.18 7.93 -28.50
C TRP A 919 -38.21 6.97 -27.87
N ASP A 920 -37.92 5.66 -27.79
CA ASP A 920 -38.73 4.70 -27.04
C ASP A 920 -38.36 4.74 -25.55
N THR A 921 -39.28 5.21 -24.71
CA THR A 921 -39.04 5.34 -23.26
C THR A 921 -38.85 4.01 -22.55
N ASN A 922 -39.33 2.88 -23.12
CA ASN A 922 -39.04 1.56 -22.57
C ASN A 922 -37.57 1.14 -22.75
N LYS A 923 -36.85 1.82 -23.64
CA LYS A 923 -35.42 1.63 -23.91
C LYS A 923 -34.58 2.81 -23.41
N ALA A 924 -35.18 3.77 -22.71
CA ALA A 924 -34.47 4.89 -22.10
C ALA A 924 -33.41 4.38 -21.12
N LYS A 925 -32.31 5.11 -21.01
CA LYS A 925 -31.19 4.75 -20.13
C LYS A 925 -31.35 5.41 -18.78
N VAL A 926 -31.43 4.61 -17.73
CA VAL A 926 -31.52 5.12 -16.36
C VAL A 926 -30.25 5.90 -16.02
N LEU A 927 -30.43 7.05 -15.38
CA LEU A 927 -29.35 7.87 -14.85
C LEU A 927 -29.23 7.62 -13.35
N SER A 928 -28.04 7.81 -12.82
CA SER A 928 -27.72 7.65 -11.40
C SER A 928 -27.74 9.01 -10.73
N PRO A 929 -28.40 9.19 -9.58
CA PRO A 929 -28.39 10.46 -8.93
C PRO A 929 -26.99 10.79 -8.41
N ASN A 930 -26.62 12.06 -8.55
CA ASN A 930 -25.45 12.67 -7.98
C ASN A 930 -25.76 13.16 -6.54
N VAL A 931 -26.67 12.47 -5.87
CA VAL A 931 -27.13 12.73 -4.52
C VAL A 931 -27.51 11.39 -3.97
N TYR A 932 -27.07 11.04 -2.77
CA TYR A 932 -27.49 9.78 -2.19
C TYR A 932 -29.01 9.77 -1.99
N HIS A 933 -29.58 8.58 -2.19
CA HIS A 933 -31.00 8.27 -2.32
C HIS A 933 -31.90 9.09 -1.38
N GLU A 934 -31.53 9.31 -0.13
CA GLU A 934 -32.37 9.97 0.88
C GLU A 934 -32.43 11.51 0.75
N TYR A 935 -31.35 12.18 0.32
CA TYR A 935 -31.33 13.64 0.13
C TYR A 935 -32.16 14.08 -1.09
N ILE A 936 -32.48 13.16 -1.99
CA ILE A 936 -33.38 13.40 -3.12
C ILE A 936 -34.84 13.46 -2.66
N TYR A 937 -35.20 12.77 -1.56
CA TYR A 937 -36.59 12.72 -1.08
C TYR A 937 -36.84 13.72 0.04
N ASN A 938 -35.87 13.90 0.93
CA ASN A 938 -36.00 14.72 2.14
C ASN A 938 -34.78 15.67 2.26
N PRO A 939 -34.74 16.78 1.50
CA PRO A 939 -33.66 17.75 1.65
C PRO A 939 -33.71 18.39 3.06
N PRO A 940 -32.56 18.69 3.68
CA PRO A 940 -32.53 19.36 4.98
C PRO A 940 -33.22 20.74 4.90
N PRO A 941 -33.95 21.16 5.95
CA PRO A 941 -34.54 22.49 6.02
C PRO A 941 -33.48 23.57 5.72
N ASN A 942 -33.81 24.54 4.88
CA ASN A 942 -32.93 25.66 4.46
C ASN A 942 -31.72 25.29 3.58
N HIS A 943 -31.58 24.04 3.09
CA HIS A 943 -30.47 23.62 2.22
C HIS A 943 -29.05 23.82 2.80
N ASN A 944 -28.92 23.87 4.13
CA ASN A 944 -27.62 24.07 4.81
C ASN A 944 -26.82 22.77 5.03
N GLY A 945 -27.30 21.62 4.52
CA GLY A 945 -26.61 20.33 4.66
C GLY A 945 -25.60 20.02 3.55
N PRO A 946 -24.70 19.03 3.76
CA PRO A 946 -23.74 18.58 2.75
C PRO A 946 -24.49 17.84 1.63
N GLY A 947 -24.83 18.55 0.56
CA GLY A 947 -25.51 18.01 -0.62
C GLY A 947 -25.76 19.10 -1.65
N PRO A 948 -25.93 18.78 -2.94
CA PRO A 948 -26.19 19.81 -3.94
C PRO A 948 -27.60 20.39 -3.74
N LYS A 949 -27.72 21.72 -3.92
CA LYS A 949 -29.00 22.45 -3.83
C LYS A 949 -30.07 21.93 -4.80
N THR A 950 -29.63 21.28 -5.87
CA THR A 950 -30.47 20.63 -6.87
C THR A 950 -29.86 19.27 -7.22
N PRO A 951 -30.60 18.15 -7.14
CA PRO A 951 -30.09 16.86 -7.55
C PRO A 951 -29.83 16.85 -9.05
N LYS A 952 -28.71 16.26 -9.44
CA LYS A 952 -28.33 15.93 -10.81
C LYS A 952 -28.37 14.44 -10.97
N TRP A 953 -28.58 13.97 -12.18
CA TRP A 953 -28.60 12.56 -12.51
C TRP A 953 -27.67 12.33 -13.67
N THR A 954 -26.68 11.45 -13.52
CA THR A 954 -25.60 11.24 -14.47
C THR A 954 -25.61 9.83 -15.03
N GLY A 955 -25.19 9.67 -16.28
CA GLY A 955 -25.07 8.37 -16.92
C GLY A 955 -24.09 8.43 -18.08
N LEU A 956 -23.02 7.67 -17.97
CA LEU A 956 -22.03 7.52 -19.04
C LEU A 956 -22.58 6.56 -20.10
N ILE A 957 -22.94 7.09 -21.26
CA ILE A 957 -23.42 6.31 -22.40
C ILE A 957 -22.30 6.17 -23.42
N SER A 958 -21.86 4.94 -23.64
CA SER A 958 -20.81 4.57 -24.60
C SER A 958 -21.39 4.13 -25.94
N GLY A 959 -20.54 3.96 -26.95
CA GLY A 959 -20.93 3.39 -28.24
C GLY A 959 -21.60 4.37 -29.20
N LEU A 960 -21.58 5.69 -28.92
CA LEU A 960 -22.22 6.71 -29.75
C LEU A 960 -21.38 7.03 -31.00
N SER A 961 -22.04 7.21 -32.15
CA SER A 961 -21.37 7.57 -33.41
C SER A 961 -20.63 8.90 -33.30
N LEU A 962 -19.47 9.01 -33.95
CA LEU A 962 -18.70 10.27 -34.05
C LEU A 962 -19.34 11.25 -35.03
N ASN A 963 -19.02 12.54 -34.87
CA ASN A 963 -19.49 13.65 -35.72
C ASN A 963 -20.99 13.62 -36.06
N THR A 964 -21.80 13.10 -35.14
CA THR A 964 -23.25 12.91 -35.30
C THR A 964 -24.01 13.85 -34.39
N SER A 965 -25.12 14.40 -34.91
CA SER A 965 -26.06 15.19 -34.11
C SER A 965 -26.94 14.28 -33.27
N ILE A 966 -26.75 14.34 -31.96
CA ILE A 966 -27.57 13.61 -30.98
C ILE A 966 -28.64 14.56 -30.48
N GLN A 967 -29.89 14.16 -30.68
CA GLN A 967 -31.04 14.78 -30.04
C GLN A 967 -31.49 13.94 -28.85
N TRP A 968 -31.76 14.56 -27.71
CA TRP A 968 -32.10 13.84 -26.48
C TRP A 968 -32.94 14.67 -25.51
N LYS A 969 -33.58 13.99 -24.56
CA LYS A 969 -34.31 14.59 -23.43
C LYS A 969 -34.08 13.82 -22.13
N CYS A 970 -34.14 14.56 -21.04
CA CYS A 970 -34.36 13.97 -19.72
C CYS A 970 -35.82 13.53 -19.61
N VAL A 971 -36.06 12.36 -19.03
CA VAL A 971 -37.41 11.87 -18.71
C VAL A 971 -37.44 11.28 -17.31
N LYS A 972 -38.53 11.49 -16.58
CA LYS A 972 -38.77 10.92 -15.26
C LYS A 972 -39.85 9.87 -15.35
N LYS A 973 -39.57 8.66 -14.88
CA LYS A 973 -40.59 7.63 -14.65
C LYS A 973 -41.22 7.88 -13.29
N LEU A 974 -42.52 8.12 -13.27
CA LEU A 974 -43.32 8.33 -12.06
C LEU A 974 -43.64 6.99 -11.40
N SER A 975 -44.00 7.02 -10.12
CA SER A 975 -44.34 5.81 -9.35
C SER A 975 -45.55 5.05 -9.89
N ASP A 976 -46.45 5.72 -10.61
CA ASP A 976 -47.59 5.12 -11.32
C ASP A 976 -47.21 4.53 -12.69
N GLY A 977 -45.92 4.56 -13.05
CA GLY A 977 -45.39 4.03 -14.30
C GLY A 977 -45.43 5.00 -15.49
N LYS A 978 -46.04 6.19 -15.36
CA LYS A 978 -46.08 7.20 -16.43
C LYS A 978 -44.74 7.92 -16.60
N TRP A 979 -44.54 8.51 -17.77
CA TRP A 979 -43.33 9.27 -18.11
C TRP A 979 -43.61 10.77 -18.13
N GLN A 980 -42.87 11.53 -17.32
CA GLN A 980 -42.81 12.99 -17.39
C GLN A 980 -41.60 13.40 -18.23
N TRP A 981 -41.83 14.15 -19.31
CA TRP A 981 -40.79 14.60 -20.21
C TRP A 981 -40.27 15.99 -19.84
N GLN A 982 -38.99 16.22 -20.11
CA GLN A 982 -38.41 17.56 -20.11
C GLN A 982 -39.17 18.50 -21.06
N THR A 983 -39.48 19.70 -20.56
CA THR A 983 -40.19 20.74 -21.33
C THR A 983 -39.27 21.40 -22.38
N GLY A 984 -39.86 22.05 -23.38
CA GLY A 984 -39.13 22.73 -24.47
C GLY A 984 -38.67 21.79 -25.59
N ASP A 985 -37.79 22.30 -26.46
CA ASP A 985 -37.24 21.57 -27.62
C ASP A 985 -36.31 20.42 -27.21
N ASN A 986 -36.01 19.53 -28.17
CA ASN A 986 -35.01 18.49 -27.97
C ASN A 986 -33.63 19.11 -27.74
N ASN A 987 -32.91 18.62 -26.73
CA ASN A 987 -31.51 19.01 -26.54
C ASN A 987 -30.68 18.46 -27.69
N GLN A 988 -29.74 19.25 -28.20
CA GLN A 988 -28.84 18.82 -29.26
C GLN A 988 -27.39 18.85 -28.77
N ILE A 989 -26.61 17.85 -29.17
CA ILE A 989 -25.15 17.90 -29.12
C ILE A 989 -24.56 17.31 -30.41
N GLN A 990 -23.46 17.88 -30.87
CA GLN A 990 -22.59 17.26 -31.86
C GLN A 990 -21.49 16.48 -31.15
N THR A 991 -21.44 15.17 -31.34
CA THR A 991 -20.32 14.35 -30.85
C THR A 991 -19.04 14.78 -31.53
N LYS A 992 -17.95 14.90 -30.77
CA LYS A 992 -16.64 15.29 -31.32
C LYS A 992 -15.88 14.05 -31.80
N ASN A 993 -14.88 14.26 -32.65
CA ASN A 993 -13.92 13.22 -33.04
C ASN A 993 -12.89 12.95 -31.93
N ILE A 994 -13.37 12.70 -30.71
CA ILE A 994 -12.59 12.35 -29.53
C ILE A 994 -13.32 11.21 -28.81
N THR A 995 -12.61 10.39 -28.08
CA THR A 995 -13.21 9.18 -27.48
C THR A 995 -14.07 9.50 -26.26
N TYR A 996 -13.78 10.52 -25.46
CA TYR A 996 -14.71 11.04 -24.45
C TYR A 996 -15.14 12.45 -24.78
N SER A 997 -16.43 12.65 -25.06
CA SER A 997 -16.99 13.96 -25.45
C SER A 997 -17.37 14.85 -24.26
N GLY A 998 -17.03 14.46 -23.02
CA GLY A 998 -17.31 15.23 -21.81
C GLY A 998 -18.70 14.98 -21.21
N SER A 999 -19.08 15.87 -20.27
CA SER A 999 -20.38 15.89 -19.59
C SER A 999 -21.29 16.95 -20.19
N ILE A 1000 -22.58 16.62 -20.41
CA ILE A 1000 -23.58 17.55 -20.94
C ILE A 1000 -24.73 17.70 -19.95
N LYS A 1001 -25.00 18.94 -19.55
CA LYS A 1001 -25.96 19.28 -18.50
C LYS A 1001 -27.21 19.92 -19.06
N ARG A 1002 -28.38 19.42 -18.66
CA ARG A 1002 -29.70 19.99 -19.00
C ARG A 1002 -30.66 19.87 -17.83
N LYS A 1003 -31.51 20.89 -17.65
CA LYS A 1003 -32.48 20.97 -16.56
C LYS A 1003 -33.75 20.17 -16.94
N LEU A 1004 -34.14 19.18 -16.12
CA LEU A 1004 -35.38 18.43 -16.31
C LEU A 1004 -36.60 19.27 -15.90
#